data_AF-F8GFP6-F1
#
_entry.id   AF-F8GFP6-F1
#
_cell.length_a   1.000
_cell.length_b   1.000
_cell.length_c   1.000
_cell.angle_alpha   90.00
_cell.angle_beta   90.00
_cell.angle_gamma   90.00
#
_symmetry.space_group_name_H-M   'P 1'
#
loop_
_entity.id
_entity.type
_entity.pdbx_description
1 polymer ?
#
loop_
_entity_poly.entity_id
_entity_poly.type
_entity_poly.pdbx_seq_one_letter_code
_entity_poly.pdbx_strand_id
1 'polypeptide(L)'
;MTGRKFIRNFLIFLFIGSVVQPACAAPVQYNEIDYDITVRIDPIARTIEGKSIITVKNPREINLVLGQAYEVTEALFNGSLLGIGREQANQPHVWKIPFNFSQQHQFEIHWRGKLAQLDDSLDHQQTLGRPVAASSETGTFLPDASGWYPRVADGLARYKVTLELPAGQRGLVAGRLIEESESAQGYRAAFEFPHPAEGIDLMAGPYGIETQTYQNINNRPIQLRTYFHPQINNLSRDYLEAVKRYLTLYEKWIGEYPYTEFSIVSSPTPTGFGMPTLTYLGINVLQLPFIRDTSLGHEVLHNWWGNGVYPDYRSGNWSEGLTTFMADYAYKEQEGSEAAREMRLGWLRDFAALQPGQDAALTAFTSRTHSASKIVGYNKAAMFFFMLRDHLGETVFNLGIQGLWAVQRFKVTSWQHLQKMFEMISGKNLQPFFTQWLERTGAPEITISEAKSAPADSGYGLSITLNQSDPAYQLRVPVTIRSQEKIEIQWLDLHQEQQTFTLTLTDKPLSVSLDPDLRLFRQLAPNEAPPILREVMVNSTTETIILSDKGEIRKIAETLASKLQQRAPKLIAASQPLSAAPTLVIGLQPEIDAWLAAKQLAPRPDEINKKGTAQAWTLARADGASLAIVSANDAASLEALIRPLPHYGRQSYIAFDGREAIEKGIWPMKVQTVMVE
;
A
#
# COMPACT_ATOMS: atom_id res chain seq x y z
N MET A 1 58.90 55.88 42.83
CA MET A 1 58.72 55.55 44.27
C MET A 1 57.24 55.31 44.53
N THR A 2 56.90 54.11 45.05
CA THR A 2 55.76 53.72 45.93
C THR A 2 54.44 54.54 45.89
N GLY A 3 53.23 53.99 45.82
CA GLY A 3 52.75 52.65 46.17
C GLY A 3 51.23 52.47 45.93
N ARG A 4 50.78 51.24 46.25
CA ARG A 4 49.50 50.58 45.96
C ARG A 4 48.22 51.25 46.51
N LYS A 5 47.07 50.98 45.87
CA LYS A 5 45.91 50.29 46.50
C LYS A 5 44.95 49.67 45.47
N PHE A 6 44.43 48.51 45.87
CA PHE A 6 43.67 47.50 45.13
C PHE A 6 42.23 47.92 44.80
N ILE A 7 41.73 47.51 43.63
CA ILE A 7 40.30 47.46 43.29
C ILE A 7 39.84 46.00 43.41
N ARG A 8 38.77 45.77 44.17
CA ARG A 8 38.12 44.47 44.36
C ARG A 8 36.64 44.65 44.02
N ASN A 9 36.19 44.20 42.85
CA ASN A 9 34.78 44.22 42.45
C ASN A 9 34.28 42.81 42.12
N PHE A 10 33.26 42.45 42.88
CA PHE A 10 32.17 41.47 42.74
C PHE A 10 32.15 40.46 41.58
N LEU A 11 32.03 39.19 41.99
CA LEU A 11 31.63 38.03 41.19
C LEU A 11 30.17 38.15 40.70
N ILE A 12 29.95 37.89 39.41
CA ILE A 12 28.67 37.54 38.82
C ILE A 12 28.67 36.03 38.58
N PHE A 13 27.72 35.32 39.20
CA PHE A 13 27.44 33.91 38.96
C PHE A 13 26.79 33.74 37.58
N LEU A 14 27.42 32.97 36.69
CA LEU A 14 26.83 32.49 35.45
C LEU A 14 26.50 31.00 35.61
N PHE A 15 25.20 30.70 35.66
CA PHE A 15 24.67 29.34 35.63
C PHE A 15 24.95 28.72 34.24
N ILE A 16 25.79 27.69 34.20
CA ILE A 16 25.97 26.83 33.02
C ILE A 16 24.84 25.81 33.04
N GLY A 17 23.77 26.07 32.27
CA GLY A 17 22.75 25.08 31.96
C GLY A 17 23.31 24.08 30.95
N SER A 18 23.58 22.86 31.38
CA SER A 18 23.88 21.71 30.52
C SER A 18 22.65 21.36 29.68
N VAL A 19 22.61 21.84 28.43
CA VAL A 19 21.68 21.37 27.42
C VAL A 19 22.11 19.95 27.03
N VAL A 20 21.41 18.95 27.56
CA VAL A 20 21.49 17.59 27.05
C VAL A 20 20.84 17.61 25.67
N GLN A 21 21.65 17.66 24.62
CA GLN A 21 21.16 17.37 23.28
C GLN A 21 20.69 15.91 23.27
N PRO A 22 19.44 15.63 22.84
CA PRO A 22 19.06 14.25 22.56
C PRO A 22 20.00 13.75 21.46
N ALA A 23 20.57 12.56 21.66
CA ALA A 23 21.44 11.92 20.68
C ALA A 23 20.64 11.71 19.37
N CYS A 24 20.77 12.65 18.44
CA CYS A 24 20.45 12.38 17.04
C CYS A 24 21.36 11.22 16.64
N ALA A 25 20.77 10.08 16.29
CA ALA A 25 21.50 9.03 15.60
C ALA A 25 22.22 9.69 14.41
N ALA A 26 23.53 9.48 14.30
CA ALA A 26 24.29 10.00 13.17
C ALA A 26 23.62 9.52 11.86
N PRO A 27 23.51 10.37 10.82
CA PRO A 27 22.96 9.93 9.55
C PRO A 27 23.73 8.71 9.08
N VAL A 28 23.01 7.65 8.68
CA VAL A 28 23.62 6.48 8.05
C VAL A 28 24.31 7.00 6.79
N GLN A 29 25.64 7.04 6.81
CA GLN A 29 26.44 7.46 5.67
C GLN A 29 26.59 6.24 4.78
N TYR A 30 25.79 6.18 3.71
CA TYR A 30 25.88 5.12 2.71
C TYR A 30 27.21 5.25 1.94
N ASN A 31 27.80 4.10 1.59
CA ASN A 31 28.93 4.07 0.67
C ASN A 31 28.47 4.65 -0.68
N GLU A 32 29.29 5.49 -1.32
CA GLU A 32 29.03 5.87 -2.71
C GLU A 32 29.43 4.69 -3.60
N ILE A 33 28.43 4.05 -4.22
CA ILE A 33 28.60 2.86 -5.04
C ILE A 33 28.19 3.19 -6.48
N ASP A 34 29.06 2.86 -7.42
CA ASP A 34 28.83 2.96 -8.87
C ASP A 34 29.01 1.58 -9.50
N TYR A 35 28.00 1.13 -10.24
CA TYR A 35 28.06 -0.09 -11.04
C TYR A 35 28.20 0.23 -12.54
N ASP A 36 29.08 -0.48 -13.24
CA ASP A 36 29.02 -0.65 -14.69
C ASP A 36 28.85 -2.15 -14.99
N ILE A 37 27.64 -2.51 -15.42
CA ILE A 37 27.25 -3.91 -15.66
C ILE A 37 27.04 -4.11 -17.15
N THR A 38 27.63 -5.17 -17.70
CA THR A 38 27.26 -5.71 -19.00
C THR A 38 26.69 -7.10 -18.79
N VAL A 39 25.49 -7.36 -19.32
CA VAL A 39 24.80 -8.63 -19.16
C VAL A 39 24.27 -9.12 -20.50
N ARG A 40 24.49 -10.40 -20.79
CA ARG A 40 23.92 -11.11 -21.94
C ARG A 40 22.95 -12.16 -21.46
N ILE A 41 21.76 -12.17 -22.04
CA ILE A 41 20.70 -13.11 -21.67
C ILE A 41 20.19 -13.80 -22.94
N ASP A 42 20.10 -15.12 -22.90
CA ASP A 42 19.31 -15.89 -23.86
C ASP A 42 18.05 -16.40 -23.15
N PRO A 43 16.87 -15.83 -23.46
CA PRO A 43 15.64 -16.20 -22.76
C PRO A 43 15.19 -17.65 -23.01
N ILE A 44 15.51 -18.22 -24.18
CA ILE A 44 15.08 -19.57 -24.56
C ILE A 44 16.02 -20.60 -23.95
N ALA A 45 17.34 -20.39 -24.07
CA ALA A 45 18.34 -21.23 -23.41
C ALA A 45 18.32 -21.05 -21.88
N ARG A 46 17.72 -19.96 -21.38
CA ARG A 46 17.70 -19.52 -19.99
C ARG A 46 19.10 -19.35 -19.43
N THR A 47 20.01 -18.82 -20.23
CA THR A 47 21.39 -18.56 -19.81
C THR A 47 21.59 -17.08 -19.58
N ILE A 48 22.39 -16.75 -18.57
CA ILE A 48 22.85 -15.40 -18.29
C ILE A 48 24.36 -15.42 -18.13
N GLU A 49 25.02 -14.41 -18.70
CA GLU A 49 26.43 -14.12 -18.52
C GLU A 49 26.58 -12.64 -18.21
N GLY A 50 27.39 -12.29 -17.22
CA GLY A 50 27.52 -10.93 -16.74
C GLY A 50 28.94 -10.56 -16.37
N LYS A 51 29.23 -9.28 -16.52
CA LYS A 51 30.43 -8.59 -16.03
C LYS A 51 29.97 -7.36 -15.26
N SER A 52 30.53 -7.15 -14.07
CA SER A 52 30.24 -6.01 -13.21
C SER A 52 31.54 -5.38 -12.75
N ILE A 53 31.69 -4.09 -13.03
CA ILE A 53 32.71 -3.24 -12.44
C ILE A 53 32.04 -2.43 -11.33
N ILE A 54 32.44 -2.65 -10.09
CA ILE A 54 31.85 -2.01 -8.91
C ILE A 54 32.89 -1.07 -8.34
N THR A 55 32.59 0.22 -8.36
CA THR A 55 33.44 1.24 -7.74
C THR A 55 32.80 1.68 -6.43
N VAL A 56 33.55 1.57 -5.33
CA VAL A 56 33.08 1.97 -3.99
C VAL A 56 34.01 3.04 -3.45
N LYS A 57 33.45 4.18 -3.02
CA LYS A 57 34.20 5.29 -2.42
C LYS A 57 33.90 5.41 -0.94
N ASN A 58 34.95 5.66 -0.16
CA ASN A 58 34.89 5.82 1.30
C ASN A 58 34.25 4.63 2.06
N PRO A 59 34.54 3.35 1.70
CA PRO A 59 33.90 2.23 2.36
C PRO A 59 34.32 2.11 3.83
N ARG A 60 33.34 1.88 4.72
CA ARG A 60 33.61 1.41 6.08
C ARG A 60 33.82 -0.11 6.12
N GLU A 61 32.88 -0.82 5.50
CA GLU A 61 32.89 -2.26 5.31
C GLU A 61 32.19 -2.53 3.97
N ILE A 62 32.67 -3.53 3.22
CA ILE A 62 32.00 -3.99 2.01
C ILE A 62 31.66 -5.46 2.20
N ASN A 63 30.36 -5.74 2.11
CA ASN A 63 29.81 -7.08 2.00
C ASN A 63 29.26 -7.24 0.58
N LEU A 64 30.09 -7.77 -0.32
CA LEU A 64 29.69 -8.04 -1.71
C LEU A 64 29.08 -9.44 -1.77
N VAL A 65 27.89 -9.55 -2.35
CA VAL A 65 27.11 -10.79 -2.42
C VAL A 65 26.66 -11.09 -3.84
N LEU A 66 26.79 -12.34 -4.29
CA LEU A 66 26.18 -12.84 -5.52
C LEU A 66 25.42 -14.14 -5.20
N GLY A 67 24.24 -14.31 -5.83
CA GLY A 67 23.36 -15.45 -5.57
C GLY A 67 24.04 -16.81 -5.81
N GLN A 68 23.65 -17.82 -5.03
CA GLN A 68 24.22 -19.17 -5.10
C GLN A 68 24.00 -19.88 -6.45
N ALA A 69 23.04 -19.41 -7.26
CA ALA A 69 22.70 -19.99 -8.56
C ALA A 69 23.72 -19.66 -9.66
N TYR A 70 24.66 -18.76 -9.39
CA TYR A 70 25.64 -18.28 -10.36
C TYR A 70 27.02 -18.89 -10.08
N GLU A 71 27.80 -19.05 -11.15
CA GLU A 71 29.20 -19.41 -11.11
C GLU A 71 30.02 -18.14 -11.36
N VAL A 72 30.94 -17.82 -10.45
CA VAL A 72 31.94 -16.77 -10.64
C VAL A 72 33.07 -17.32 -11.50
N THR A 73 33.25 -16.78 -12.70
CA THR A 73 34.32 -17.18 -13.63
C THR A 73 35.60 -16.38 -13.41
N GLU A 74 35.48 -15.14 -12.93
CA GLU A 74 36.61 -14.29 -12.56
C GLU A 74 36.17 -13.29 -11.47
N ALA A 75 37.03 -13.04 -10.50
CA ALA A 75 36.82 -12.02 -9.48
C ALA A 75 38.13 -11.32 -9.16
N LEU A 76 38.17 -10.01 -9.40
CA LEU A 76 39.32 -9.14 -9.18
C LEU A 76 38.97 -8.04 -8.18
N PHE A 77 39.95 -7.69 -7.36
CA PHE A 77 39.95 -6.53 -6.48
C PHE A 77 41.16 -5.67 -6.82
N ASN A 78 40.92 -4.44 -7.29
CA ASN A 78 41.96 -3.54 -7.77
C ASN A 78 42.95 -4.24 -8.74
N GLY A 79 42.43 -5.10 -9.63
CA GLY A 79 43.20 -5.88 -10.60
C GLY A 79 43.90 -7.14 -10.07
N SER A 80 43.81 -7.44 -8.77
CA SER A 80 44.37 -8.67 -8.17
C SER A 80 43.28 -9.71 -7.92
N LEU A 81 43.59 -11.00 -8.03
CA LEU A 81 42.61 -12.08 -7.80
C LEU A 81 42.03 -12.02 -6.38
N LEU A 82 40.70 -11.97 -6.30
CA LEU A 82 39.93 -11.93 -5.05
C LEU A 82 39.47 -13.32 -4.60
N GLY A 83 39.48 -14.30 -5.51
CA GLY A 83 38.93 -15.63 -5.29
C GLY A 83 37.41 -15.67 -5.44
N ILE A 84 36.84 -16.87 -5.43
CA ILE A 84 35.41 -17.07 -5.77
C ILE A 84 34.44 -16.66 -4.65
N GLY A 85 34.89 -16.39 -3.42
CA GLY A 85 34.01 -15.90 -2.35
C GLY A 85 33.00 -16.91 -1.79
N ARG A 86 33.21 -18.22 -1.92
CA ARG A 86 32.38 -19.24 -1.23
C ARG A 86 33.21 -20.47 -0.87
N GLU A 87 32.78 -21.18 0.17
CA GLU A 87 33.40 -22.45 0.59
C GLU A 87 32.69 -23.67 -0.03
N GLN A 88 31.35 -23.60 -0.14
CA GLN A 88 30.53 -24.69 -0.67
C GLN A 88 29.69 -24.22 -1.85
N ALA A 89 29.43 -25.12 -2.81
CA ALA A 89 28.72 -24.79 -4.05
C ALA A 89 27.26 -24.34 -3.84
N ASN A 90 26.64 -24.73 -2.72
CA ASN A 90 25.27 -24.38 -2.34
C ASN A 90 25.16 -23.10 -1.50
N GLN A 91 26.25 -22.34 -1.35
CA GLN A 91 26.25 -21.06 -0.64
C GLN A 91 26.28 -19.89 -1.62
N PRO A 92 25.71 -18.73 -1.25
CA PRO A 92 25.94 -17.51 -1.98
C PRO A 92 27.43 -17.16 -1.96
N HIS A 93 27.88 -16.47 -3.00
CA HIS A 93 29.20 -15.88 -3.01
C HIS A 93 29.18 -14.64 -2.11
N VAL A 94 30.06 -14.59 -1.12
CA VAL A 94 30.19 -13.51 -0.14
C VAL A 94 31.65 -13.13 0.01
N TRP A 95 31.98 -11.88 -0.32
CA TRP A 95 33.27 -11.28 -0.02
C TRP A 95 33.10 -10.23 1.07
N LYS A 96 33.64 -10.53 2.25
CA LYS A 96 33.71 -9.59 3.38
C LYS A 96 35.09 -8.96 3.40
N ILE A 97 35.14 -7.65 3.15
CA ILE A 97 36.42 -6.95 3.03
C ILE A 97 36.44 -5.82 4.05
N PRO A 98 37.23 -5.96 5.13
CA PRO A 98 37.35 -4.93 6.16
C PRO A 98 38.19 -3.75 5.63
N PHE A 99 37.73 -2.52 5.84
CA PHE A 99 38.47 -1.32 5.43
C PHE A 99 38.73 -0.37 6.61
N ASN A 100 39.86 0.33 6.52
CA ASN A 100 40.21 1.49 7.35
C ASN A 100 40.65 2.63 6.39
N PHE A 101 39.74 3.59 6.14
CA PHE A 101 39.90 4.92 5.52
C PHE A 101 39.90 5.15 3.98
N SER A 102 39.22 6.25 3.61
CA SER A 102 39.34 7.28 2.53
C SER A 102 39.76 6.99 1.08
N GLN A 103 39.96 5.75 0.63
CA GLN A 103 40.31 5.47 -0.77
C GLN A 103 39.15 4.88 -1.59
N GLN A 104 39.21 5.07 -2.91
CA GLN A 104 38.31 4.44 -3.88
C GLN A 104 38.82 3.03 -4.19
N HIS A 105 37.91 2.06 -4.21
CA HIS A 105 38.20 0.66 -4.52
C HIS A 105 37.34 0.18 -5.69
N GLN A 106 37.88 -0.77 -6.47
CA GLN A 106 37.20 -1.35 -7.61
C GLN A 106 37.17 -2.88 -7.52
N PHE A 107 36.00 -3.44 -7.80
CA PHE A 107 35.79 -4.87 -7.99
C PHE A 107 35.43 -5.14 -9.44
N GLU A 108 35.95 -6.22 -9.99
CA GLU A 108 35.52 -6.74 -11.29
C GLU A 108 35.10 -8.19 -11.11
N ILE A 109 33.81 -8.48 -11.31
CA ILE A 109 33.24 -9.80 -11.13
C ILE A 109 32.60 -10.24 -12.45
N HIS A 110 32.99 -11.42 -12.93
CA HIS A 110 32.40 -12.08 -14.07
C HIS A 110 31.65 -13.31 -13.58
N TRP A 111 30.43 -13.50 -14.06
CA TRP A 111 29.60 -14.61 -13.66
C TRP A 111 28.77 -15.15 -14.82
N ARG A 112 28.32 -16.39 -14.67
CA ARG A 112 27.34 -17.00 -15.55
C ARG A 112 26.40 -17.90 -14.76
N GLY A 113 25.24 -18.21 -15.32
CA GLY A 113 24.31 -19.12 -14.69
C GLY A 113 23.13 -19.48 -15.56
N LYS A 114 22.26 -20.30 -14.97
CA LYS A 114 21.01 -20.73 -15.59
C LYS A 114 19.82 -20.12 -14.83
N LEU A 115 18.93 -19.47 -15.57
CA LEU A 115 17.71 -18.87 -15.06
C LEU A 115 16.64 -19.94 -14.84
N ALA A 116 15.76 -19.72 -13.87
CA ALA A 116 14.61 -20.59 -13.66
C ALA A 116 13.65 -20.52 -14.86
N GLN A 117 12.82 -21.55 -15.02
CA GLN A 117 11.69 -21.47 -15.95
C GLN A 117 10.72 -20.39 -15.46
N LEU A 118 10.33 -19.47 -16.34
CA LEU A 118 9.20 -18.59 -16.03
C LEU A 118 7.90 -19.41 -15.98
N ASP A 119 7.17 -19.26 -14.88
CA ASP A 119 5.91 -19.95 -14.62
C ASP A 119 4.76 -18.92 -14.69
N ASP A 120 4.01 -18.97 -15.78
CA ASP A 120 2.86 -18.09 -16.05
C ASP A 120 1.57 -18.57 -15.36
N SER A 121 1.60 -19.74 -14.72
CA SER A 121 0.47 -20.28 -13.96
C SER A 121 0.36 -19.76 -12.53
N LEU A 122 1.39 -19.05 -12.06
CA LEU A 122 1.43 -18.47 -10.72
C LEU A 122 0.33 -17.43 -10.53
N ASP A 123 -0.25 -17.39 -9.33
CA ASP A 123 -1.09 -16.27 -8.92
C ASP A 123 -0.25 -15.06 -8.46
N HIS A 124 -0.90 -13.91 -8.31
CA HIS A 124 -0.25 -12.67 -7.92
C HIS A 124 0.54 -12.78 -6.61
N GLN A 125 0.06 -13.52 -5.61
CA GLN A 125 0.75 -13.64 -4.32
C GLN A 125 2.00 -14.52 -4.46
N GLN A 126 1.91 -15.58 -5.24
CA GLN A 126 3.04 -16.45 -5.57
C GLN A 126 4.10 -15.73 -6.40
N THR A 127 3.69 -14.86 -7.33
CA THR A 127 4.62 -14.03 -8.11
C THR A 127 5.35 -13.02 -7.22
N LEU A 128 4.65 -12.34 -6.31
CA LEU A 128 5.27 -11.39 -5.37
C LEU A 128 6.23 -12.06 -4.37
N GLY A 129 5.88 -13.27 -3.90
CA GLY A 129 6.60 -13.96 -2.83
C GLY A 129 7.86 -14.71 -3.27
N ARG A 130 8.18 -14.72 -4.57
CA ARG A 130 9.32 -15.47 -5.12
C ARG A 130 10.39 -14.54 -5.70
N PRO A 131 11.49 -14.28 -4.98
CA PRO A 131 12.63 -13.52 -5.51
C PRO A 131 13.48 -14.43 -6.42
N VAL A 132 12.91 -14.92 -7.53
CA VAL A 132 13.56 -15.86 -8.43
C VAL A 132 13.78 -15.22 -9.79
N ALA A 133 15.04 -15.22 -10.23
CA ALA A 133 15.43 -14.86 -11.58
C ALA A 133 14.91 -15.93 -12.57
N ALA A 134 13.95 -15.55 -13.41
CA ALA A 134 13.24 -16.48 -14.28
C ALA A 134 13.13 -15.96 -15.72
N SER A 135 13.11 -16.90 -16.67
CA SER A 135 13.09 -16.57 -18.09
C SER A 135 12.42 -17.66 -18.93
N SER A 136 11.89 -17.24 -20.07
CA SER A 136 11.25 -18.02 -21.12
C SER A 136 11.17 -17.21 -22.42
N GLU A 137 10.69 -17.82 -23.51
CA GLU A 137 10.43 -17.10 -24.77
C GLU A 137 9.43 -15.93 -24.62
N THR A 138 8.48 -16.05 -23.67
CA THR A 138 7.45 -15.04 -23.41
C THR A 138 7.93 -13.92 -22.50
N GLY A 139 9.11 -14.03 -21.87
CA GLY A 139 9.64 -12.97 -21.03
C GLY A 139 10.71 -13.42 -20.05
N THR A 140 11.42 -12.44 -19.51
CA THR A 140 12.46 -12.55 -18.48
C THR A 140 12.18 -11.53 -17.39
N PHE A 141 12.29 -11.96 -16.14
CA PHE A 141 12.27 -11.08 -14.98
C PHE A 141 13.37 -11.47 -14.01
N LEU A 142 14.28 -10.54 -13.74
CA LEU A 142 15.37 -10.68 -12.78
C LEU A 142 15.15 -9.64 -11.68
N PRO A 143 14.43 -9.97 -10.59
CA PRO A 143 14.26 -9.03 -9.49
C PRO A 143 15.58 -8.84 -8.74
N ASP A 144 15.86 -7.65 -8.19
CA ASP A 144 17.06 -7.37 -7.38
C ASP A 144 17.29 -8.44 -6.30
N ALA A 145 16.21 -8.80 -5.60
CA ALA A 145 16.22 -9.77 -4.51
C ALA A 145 16.64 -11.19 -4.92
N SER A 146 16.69 -11.51 -6.23
CA SER A 146 17.19 -12.81 -6.73
C SER A 146 18.71 -12.94 -6.66
N GLY A 147 19.43 -11.83 -6.46
CA GLY A 147 20.89 -11.82 -6.43
C GLY A 147 21.50 -12.13 -7.80
N TRP A 148 20.86 -11.69 -8.89
CA TRP A 148 21.28 -11.96 -10.27
C TRP A 148 22.56 -11.25 -10.69
N TYR A 149 22.97 -10.23 -9.94
CA TYR A 149 24.21 -9.49 -10.11
C TYR A 149 24.96 -9.38 -8.77
N PRO A 150 26.29 -9.16 -8.79
CA PRO A 150 27.07 -8.95 -7.59
C PRO A 150 26.68 -7.61 -6.93
N ARG A 151 26.16 -7.66 -5.70
CA ARG A 151 25.60 -6.52 -4.98
C ARG A 151 26.34 -6.24 -3.68
N VAL A 152 26.71 -4.99 -3.45
CA VAL A 152 27.15 -4.50 -2.13
C VAL A 152 25.92 -4.39 -1.22
N ALA A 153 25.91 -5.11 -0.10
CA ALA A 153 24.82 -5.08 0.86
C ALA A 153 24.65 -3.69 1.50
N ASP A 154 23.41 -3.36 1.86
CA ASP A 154 23.04 -2.19 2.68
C ASP A 154 23.49 -0.81 2.14
N GLY A 155 23.43 -0.61 0.82
CA GLY A 155 23.79 0.65 0.18
C GLY A 155 22.88 1.02 -0.98
N LEU A 156 22.65 2.33 -1.15
CA LEU A 156 22.09 2.86 -2.38
C LEU A 156 23.20 3.01 -3.42
N ALA A 157 22.89 2.73 -4.68
CA ALA A 157 23.89 2.77 -5.74
C ALA A 157 23.41 3.47 -7.00
N ARG A 158 24.37 4.05 -7.73
CA ARG A 158 24.18 4.48 -9.12
C ARG A 158 24.65 3.37 -10.03
N TYR A 159 24.10 3.30 -11.24
CA TYR A 159 24.49 2.25 -12.15
C TYR A 159 24.38 2.65 -13.62
N LYS A 160 25.20 1.99 -14.43
CA LYS A 160 25.01 1.82 -15.85
C LYS A 160 24.86 0.32 -16.13
N VAL A 161 23.83 -0.06 -16.87
CA VAL A 161 23.60 -1.44 -17.28
C VAL A 161 23.51 -1.48 -18.81
N THR A 162 24.38 -2.27 -19.41
CA THR A 162 24.32 -2.64 -20.82
C THR A 162 23.74 -4.06 -20.91
N LEU A 163 22.65 -4.24 -21.64
CA LEU A 163 22.03 -5.52 -21.85
C LEU A 163 22.09 -5.95 -23.31
N GLU A 164 22.39 -7.23 -23.52
CA GLU A 164 22.47 -7.90 -24.82
C GLU A 164 21.47 -9.07 -24.87
N LEU A 165 20.59 -9.05 -25.87
CA LEU A 165 19.51 -10.01 -26.06
C LEU A 165 19.50 -10.52 -27.51
N PRO A 166 19.00 -11.73 -27.78
CA PRO A 166 18.79 -12.21 -29.14
C PRO A 166 17.75 -11.37 -29.90
N ALA A 167 17.76 -11.46 -31.23
CA ALA A 167 16.83 -10.71 -32.07
C ALA A 167 15.37 -11.03 -31.72
N GLY A 168 14.51 -10.00 -31.71
CA GLY A 168 13.11 -10.11 -31.33
C GLY A 168 12.84 -10.04 -29.82
N GLN A 169 13.87 -9.99 -28.97
CA GLN A 169 13.76 -9.73 -27.54
C GLN A 169 14.26 -8.31 -27.23
N ARG A 170 13.54 -7.58 -26.40
CA ARG A 170 13.89 -6.23 -25.95
C ARG A 170 13.83 -6.20 -24.44
N GLY A 171 14.70 -5.42 -23.81
CA GLY A 171 14.79 -5.38 -22.36
C GLY A 171 15.15 -4.01 -21.84
N LEU A 172 14.94 -3.83 -20.55
CA LEU A 172 15.22 -2.61 -19.83
C LEU A 172 15.52 -2.89 -18.36
N VAL A 173 16.19 -1.91 -17.76
CA VAL A 173 16.22 -1.68 -16.31
C VAL A 173 15.70 -0.25 -16.06
N ALA A 174 15.47 0.12 -14.81
CA ALA A 174 15.18 1.51 -14.48
C ALA A 174 16.33 2.45 -14.91
N GLY A 175 15.98 3.66 -15.34
CA GLY A 175 16.94 4.70 -15.73
C GLY A 175 16.90 5.11 -17.20
N ARG A 176 17.77 6.08 -17.49
CA ARG A 176 17.83 6.80 -18.76
C ARG A 176 18.43 5.92 -19.83
N LEU A 177 17.71 5.74 -20.92
CA LEU A 177 18.24 5.08 -22.11
C LEU A 177 19.35 5.94 -22.73
N ILE A 178 20.56 5.39 -22.81
CA ILE A 178 21.76 6.04 -23.35
C ILE A 178 22.03 5.60 -24.78
N GLU A 179 21.85 4.30 -25.04
CA GLU A 179 22.13 3.67 -26.32
C GLU A 179 21.08 2.58 -26.55
N GLU A 180 20.61 2.45 -27.79
CA GLU A 180 19.74 1.37 -28.20
C GLU A 180 20.04 1.02 -29.65
N SER A 181 20.22 -0.27 -29.91
CA SER A 181 20.42 -0.79 -31.26
C SER A 181 19.73 -2.15 -31.40
N GLU A 182 19.16 -2.37 -32.57
CA GLU A 182 18.55 -3.64 -32.93
C GLU A 182 19.02 -4.04 -34.33
N SER A 183 19.43 -5.29 -34.46
CA SER A 183 19.99 -5.84 -35.70
C SER A 183 19.69 -7.34 -35.80
N ALA A 184 20.07 -7.96 -36.91
CA ALA A 184 19.99 -9.42 -37.05
C ALA A 184 20.85 -10.16 -36.02
N GLN A 185 21.88 -9.51 -35.46
CA GLN A 185 22.74 -10.05 -34.41
C GLN A 185 22.09 -10.01 -33.02
N GLY A 186 21.04 -9.20 -32.83
CA GLY A 186 20.35 -9.07 -31.56
C GLY A 186 19.98 -7.64 -31.21
N TYR A 187 19.48 -7.48 -29.99
CA TYR A 187 19.16 -6.21 -29.36
C TYR A 187 20.24 -5.87 -28.32
N ARG A 188 20.71 -4.63 -28.34
CA ARG A 188 21.63 -4.09 -27.34
C ARG A 188 21.13 -2.73 -26.87
N ALA A 189 21.02 -2.56 -25.57
CA ALA A 189 20.65 -1.29 -24.96
C ALA A 189 21.47 -0.99 -23.71
N ALA A 190 21.77 0.28 -23.49
CA ALA A 190 22.45 0.76 -22.29
C ALA A 190 21.58 1.77 -21.55
N PHE A 191 21.41 1.55 -20.24
CA PHE A 191 20.63 2.39 -19.34
C PHE A 191 21.55 2.95 -18.25
N GLU A 192 21.33 4.20 -17.87
CA GLU A 192 22.04 4.86 -16.77
C GLU A 192 21.05 5.39 -15.74
N PHE A 193 21.24 4.99 -14.48
CA PHE A 193 20.52 5.53 -13.34
C PHE A 193 21.50 6.33 -12.47
N PRO A 194 21.56 7.67 -12.62
CA PRO A 194 22.57 8.51 -11.97
C PRO A 194 22.21 8.87 -10.51
N HIS A 195 21.10 8.35 -9.99
CA HIS A 195 20.62 8.63 -8.64
C HIS A 195 20.86 7.42 -7.71
N PRO A 196 20.92 7.62 -6.39
CA PRO A 196 20.98 6.52 -5.44
C PRO A 196 19.74 5.61 -5.55
N ALA A 197 19.91 4.33 -5.92
CA ALA A 197 18.84 3.33 -6.04
C ALA A 197 19.02 2.16 -5.06
N GLU A 198 17.92 1.55 -4.63
CA GLU A 198 17.91 0.39 -3.71
C GLU A 198 18.33 -0.93 -4.38
N GLY A 199 18.18 -1.05 -5.70
CA GLY A 199 18.46 -2.29 -6.43
C GLY A 199 18.28 -2.13 -7.95
N ILE A 200 18.53 -3.22 -8.68
CA ILE A 200 18.37 -3.29 -10.14
C ILE A 200 17.45 -4.45 -10.50
N ASP A 201 16.23 -4.13 -10.92
CA ASP A 201 15.30 -5.07 -11.54
C ASP A 201 15.44 -5.01 -13.07
N LEU A 202 15.54 -6.18 -13.70
CA LEU A 202 15.66 -6.31 -15.16
C LEU A 202 14.46 -7.05 -15.74
N MET A 203 13.87 -6.46 -16.78
CA MET A 203 12.78 -7.04 -17.54
C MET A 203 13.20 -7.19 -19.00
N ALA A 204 12.83 -8.32 -19.62
CA ALA A 204 12.95 -8.48 -21.06
C ALA A 204 11.78 -9.31 -21.63
N GLY A 205 11.48 -9.13 -22.90
CA GLY A 205 10.40 -9.86 -23.57
C GLY A 205 10.27 -9.49 -25.04
N PRO A 206 9.32 -10.12 -25.76
CA PRO A 206 9.06 -9.84 -27.18
C PRO A 206 8.27 -8.53 -27.36
N TYR A 207 8.77 -7.43 -26.82
CA TYR A 207 8.01 -6.18 -26.69
C TYR A 207 7.90 -5.41 -28.00
N GLY A 208 6.71 -4.92 -28.33
CA GLY A 208 6.54 -3.73 -29.14
C GLY A 208 6.80 -2.48 -28.30
N ILE A 209 7.46 -1.48 -28.89
CA ILE A 209 7.78 -0.23 -28.21
C ILE A 209 7.11 0.95 -28.92
N GLU A 210 6.34 1.72 -28.17
CA GLU A 210 5.89 3.06 -28.56
C GLU A 210 6.61 4.08 -27.67
N THR A 211 7.08 5.17 -28.27
CA THR A 211 7.77 6.27 -27.58
C THR A 211 7.03 7.59 -27.81
N GLN A 212 6.90 8.39 -26.75
CA GLN A 212 6.43 9.76 -26.81
C GLN A 212 7.29 10.67 -25.93
N THR A 213 7.17 11.98 -26.12
CA THR A 213 7.83 12.98 -25.28
C THR A 213 6.79 13.78 -24.52
N TYR A 214 7.04 13.99 -23.23
CA TYR A 214 6.31 14.90 -22.35
C TYR A 214 7.21 16.09 -21.99
N GLN A 215 6.65 17.30 -21.91
CA GLN A 215 7.38 18.46 -21.39
C GLN A 215 6.98 18.64 -19.93
N ASN A 216 7.95 18.57 -19.03
CA ASN A 216 7.70 18.72 -17.61
C ASN A 216 7.38 20.17 -17.23
N ILE A 217 7.06 20.41 -15.97
CA ILE A 217 6.72 21.75 -15.44
C ILE A 217 7.78 22.84 -15.70
N ASN A 218 9.04 22.45 -15.96
CA ASN A 218 10.16 23.32 -16.30
C ASN A 218 10.54 23.29 -17.80
N ASN A 219 9.67 22.79 -18.67
CA ASN A 219 9.90 22.61 -20.12
C ASN A 219 11.10 21.71 -20.46
N ARG A 220 11.38 20.72 -19.62
CA ARG A 220 12.37 19.68 -19.89
C ARG A 220 11.71 18.45 -20.49
N PRO A 221 12.31 17.83 -21.53
CA PRO A 221 11.74 16.65 -22.15
C PRO A 221 11.88 15.43 -21.23
N ILE A 222 10.77 14.72 -21.04
CA ILE A 222 10.68 13.41 -20.40
C ILE A 222 10.31 12.39 -21.47
N GLN A 223 11.11 11.34 -21.62
CA GLN A 223 10.82 10.26 -22.57
C GLN A 223 9.84 9.27 -21.94
N LEU A 224 8.71 9.06 -22.59
CA LEU A 224 7.71 8.08 -22.16
C LEU A 224 7.73 6.89 -23.12
N ARG A 225 7.84 5.66 -22.60
CA ARG A 225 7.83 4.44 -23.42
C ARG A 225 6.81 3.42 -22.92
N THR A 226 6.33 2.58 -23.83
CA THR A 226 5.70 1.31 -23.47
C THR A 226 6.55 0.16 -23.95
N TYR A 227 6.59 -0.92 -23.17
CA TYR A 227 7.21 -2.20 -23.55
C TYR A 227 6.13 -3.27 -23.44
N PHE A 228 5.34 -3.36 -24.51
CA PHE A 228 4.09 -4.12 -24.52
C PHE A 228 4.24 -5.42 -25.29
N HIS A 229 3.69 -6.50 -24.78
CA HIS A 229 3.60 -7.74 -25.54
C HIS A 229 2.73 -7.50 -26.78
N PRO A 230 2.97 -8.21 -27.90
CA PRO A 230 2.31 -7.92 -29.18
C PRO A 230 0.78 -7.85 -29.09
N GLN A 231 0.20 -8.71 -28.24
CA GLN A 231 -1.25 -8.80 -28.00
C GLN A 231 -1.90 -7.57 -27.35
N ILE A 232 -1.13 -6.63 -26.80
CA ILE A 232 -1.65 -5.39 -26.17
C ILE A 232 -1.00 -4.10 -26.71
N ASN A 233 -0.22 -4.17 -27.78
CA ASN A 233 0.44 -3.00 -28.38
C ASN A 233 -0.54 -1.88 -28.78
N ASN A 234 -1.80 -2.24 -29.08
CA ASN A 234 -2.84 -1.27 -29.40
C ASN A 234 -3.19 -0.34 -28.23
N LEU A 235 -2.85 -0.71 -26.98
CA LEU A 235 -3.11 0.10 -25.79
C LEU A 235 -2.03 1.16 -25.53
N SER A 236 -0.88 1.10 -26.22
CA SER A 236 0.31 1.89 -25.89
C SER A 236 0.05 3.39 -25.82
N ARG A 237 -0.61 3.96 -26.83
CA ARG A 237 -0.87 5.41 -26.90
C ARG A 237 -1.73 5.89 -25.75
N ASP A 238 -2.80 5.16 -25.43
CA ASP A 238 -3.71 5.55 -24.35
C ASP A 238 -3.02 5.51 -22.98
N TYR A 239 -2.12 4.54 -22.75
CA TYR A 239 -1.32 4.47 -21.53
C TYR A 239 -0.33 5.65 -21.44
N LEU A 240 0.33 6.01 -22.54
CA LEU A 240 1.26 7.15 -22.57
C LEU A 240 0.51 8.48 -22.32
N GLU A 241 -0.67 8.66 -22.90
CA GLU A 241 -1.51 9.82 -22.62
C GLU A 241 -1.98 9.87 -21.16
N ALA A 242 -2.31 8.72 -20.56
CA ALA A 242 -2.65 8.64 -19.14
C ALA A 242 -1.47 9.04 -18.25
N VAL A 243 -0.26 8.55 -18.54
CA VAL A 243 0.96 8.96 -17.81
C VAL A 243 1.21 10.46 -17.91
N LYS A 244 1.05 11.09 -19.08
CA LYS A 244 1.18 12.56 -19.22
C LYS A 244 0.23 13.31 -18.29
N ARG A 245 -1.03 12.86 -18.18
CA ARG A 245 -2.00 13.47 -17.26
C ARG A 245 -1.55 13.35 -15.81
N TYR A 246 -1.07 12.17 -15.40
CA TYR A 246 -0.61 11.94 -14.04
C TYR A 246 0.67 12.70 -13.70
N LEU A 247 1.67 12.74 -14.60
CA LEU A 247 2.86 13.56 -14.40
C LEU A 247 2.49 15.03 -14.23
N THR A 248 1.62 15.57 -15.09
CA THR A 248 1.15 16.95 -14.98
C THR A 248 0.46 17.22 -13.63
N LEU A 249 -0.37 16.29 -13.18
CA LEU A 249 -1.08 16.40 -11.92
C LEU A 249 -0.12 16.42 -10.71
N TYR A 250 0.82 15.47 -10.68
CA TYR A 250 1.72 15.29 -9.54
C TYR A 250 2.82 16.34 -9.49
N GLU A 251 3.30 16.82 -10.64
CA GLU A 251 4.22 17.96 -10.68
C GLU A 251 3.60 19.22 -10.11
N LYS A 252 2.29 19.43 -10.33
CA LYS A 252 1.55 20.55 -9.73
C LYS A 252 1.39 20.40 -8.20
N TRP A 253 1.16 19.19 -7.71
CA TRP A 253 0.91 18.96 -6.28
C TRP A 253 2.18 18.93 -5.44
N ILE A 254 3.22 18.27 -5.94
CA ILE A 254 4.40 17.90 -5.16
C ILE A 254 5.62 18.70 -5.61
N GLY A 255 5.78 18.86 -6.91
CA GLY A 255 6.95 19.46 -7.54
C GLY A 255 7.52 18.55 -8.63
N GLU A 256 8.51 19.06 -9.33
CA GLU A 256 9.08 18.46 -10.53
C GLU A 256 9.38 16.95 -10.42
N TYR A 257 9.03 16.22 -11.48
CA TYR A 257 9.35 14.81 -11.65
C TYR A 257 10.87 14.59 -11.68
N PRO A 258 11.42 13.67 -10.86
CA PRO A 258 12.85 13.59 -10.60
C PRO A 258 13.69 12.99 -11.75
N TYR A 259 13.06 12.28 -12.69
CA TYR A 259 13.75 11.49 -13.72
C TYR A 259 13.59 12.07 -15.11
N THR A 260 14.32 11.52 -16.09
CA THR A 260 14.22 11.91 -17.51
C THR A 260 13.33 11.01 -18.35
N GLU A 261 12.79 9.95 -17.76
CA GLU A 261 11.97 8.97 -18.45
C GLU A 261 10.93 8.30 -17.54
N PHE A 262 9.89 7.76 -18.16
CA PHE A 262 8.95 6.84 -17.52
C PHE A 262 8.49 5.75 -18.50
N SER A 263 8.46 4.49 -18.07
CA SER A 263 8.03 3.37 -18.91
C SER A 263 6.89 2.55 -18.31
N ILE A 264 5.94 2.11 -19.14
CA ILE A 264 4.97 1.08 -18.76
C ILE A 264 5.40 -0.24 -19.40
N VAL A 265 5.68 -1.24 -18.58
CA VAL A 265 6.20 -2.54 -19.01
C VAL A 265 5.17 -3.61 -18.73
N SER A 266 4.89 -4.44 -19.72
CA SER A 266 3.95 -5.55 -19.56
C SER A 266 4.63 -6.83 -19.09
N SER A 267 4.00 -7.51 -18.14
CA SER A 267 4.45 -8.80 -17.61
C SER A 267 3.58 -9.95 -18.12
N PRO A 268 4.17 -11.07 -18.55
CA PRO A 268 3.41 -12.29 -18.83
C PRO A 268 2.80 -12.90 -17.55
N THR A 269 3.33 -12.56 -16.37
CA THR A 269 2.84 -13.01 -15.06
C THR A 269 1.93 -11.96 -14.41
N PRO A 270 1.06 -12.33 -13.44
CA PRO A 270 0.17 -11.37 -12.78
C PRO A 270 0.91 -10.51 -11.74
N THR A 271 1.70 -9.54 -12.20
CA THR A 271 2.46 -8.58 -11.36
C THR A 271 1.80 -7.20 -11.28
N GLY A 272 2.18 -6.46 -10.24
CA GLY A 272 2.05 -5.01 -10.18
C GLY A 272 3.16 -4.43 -9.30
N PHE A 273 4.17 -3.86 -9.94
CA PHE A 273 5.33 -3.24 -9.27
C PHE A 273 5.56 -1.83 -9.80
N GLY A 274 5.71 -0.87 -8.89
CA GLY A 274 6.22 0.47 -9.19
C GLY A 274 7.71 0.51 -8.90
N MET A 275 8.53 0.76 -9.92
CA MET A 275 9.98 0.92 -9.81
C MET A 275 10.36 2.36 -10.16
N PRO A 276 11.58 2.83 -9.85
CA PRO A 276 12.04 4.09 -10.40
C PRO A 276 11.89 4.08 -11.92
N THR A 277 11.38 5.17 -12.50
CA THR A 277 11.22 5.38 -13.95
C THR A 277 10.30 4.40 -14.67
N LEU A 278 9.62 3.46 -14.00
CA LEU A 278 8.74 2.52 -14.69
C LEU A 278 7.73 1.82 -13.78
N THR A 279 6.71 1.23 -14.40
CA THR A 279 5.82 0.26 -13.74
C THR A 279 5.77 -1.04 -14.53
N TYR A 280 5.72 -2.19 -13.84
CA TYR A 280 5.67 -3.53 -14.41
C TYR A 280 4.36 -4.24 -14.05
N LEU A 281 3.45 -4.33 -15.01
CA LEU A 281 2.06 -4.76 -14.82
C LEU A 281 1.71 -5.96 -15.69
N GLY A 282 0.98 -6.94 -15.14
CA GLY A 282 0.50 -8.10 -15.88
C GLY A 282 -0.34 -7.73 -17.11
N ILE A 283 -0.17 -8.44 -18.23
CA ILE A 283 -0.92 -8.20 -19.48
C ILE A 283 -2.43 -8.18 -19.23
N ASN A 284 -2.94 -9.18 -18.50
CA ASN A 284 -4.37 -9.26 -18.18
C ASN A 284 -4.86 -8.08 -17.35
N VAL A 285 -3.99 -7.50 -16.51
CA VAL A 285 -4.31 -6.29 -15.74
C VAL A 285 -4.36 -5.09 -16.68
N LEU A 286 -3.35 -4.93 -17.54
CA LEU A 286 -3.28 -3.80 -18.48
C LEU A 286 -4.48 -3.71 -19.45
N GLN A 287 -5.14 -4.83 -19.75
CA GLN A 287 -6.35 -4.86 -20.58
C GLN A 287 -7.63 -4.38 -19.86
N LEU A 288 -7.64 -4.33 -18.52
CA LEU A 288 -8.82 -3.91 -17.77
C LEU A 288 -9.01 -2.38 -17.92
N PRO A 289 -10.17 -1.90 -18.43
CA PRO A 289 -10.34 -0.50 -18.80
C PRO A 289 -10.06 0.51 -17.67
N PHE A 290 -10.40 0.14 -16.43
CA PHE A 290 -10.29 1.01 -15.26
C PHE A 290 -8.86 1.18 -14.73
N ILE A 291 -7.91 0.32 -15.14
CA ILE A 291 -6.54 0.37 -14.61
C ILE A 291 -5.84 1.68 -14.96
N ARG A 292 -6.13 2.23 -16.15
CA ARG A 292 -5.58 3.51 -16.60
C ARG A 292 -6.03 4.70 -15.77
N ASP A 293 -7.23 4.65 -15.19
CA ASP A 293 -7.83 5.75 -14.45
C ASP A 293 -7.73 5.58 -12.92
N THR A 294 -7.25 4.42 -12.47
CA THR A 294 -7.10 4.09 -11.04
C THR A 294 -5.65 3.71 -10.71
N SER A 295 -5.29 2.43 -10.87
CA SER A 295 -3.99 1.88 -10.46
C SER A 295 -2.79 2.52 -11.15
N LEU A 296 -2.89 2.92 -12.42
CA LEU A 296 -1.76 3.53 -13.11
C LEU A 296 -1.30 4.83 -12.45
N GLY A 297 -2.22 5.66 -11.96
CA GLY A 297 -1.88 6.88 -11.24
C GLY A 297 -1.09 6.60 -9.96
N HIS A 298 -1.53 5.60 -9.20
CA HIS A 298 -0.84 5.10 -8.01
C HIS A 298 0.61 4.68 -8.30
N GLU A 299 0.81 3.87 -9.34
CA GLU A 299 2.15 3.42 -9.74
C GLU A 299 3.04 4.56 -10.24
N VAL A 300 2.48 5.52 -10.98
CA VAL A 300 3.22 6.71 -11.42
C VAL A 300 3.66 7.55 -10.22
N LEU A 301 2.76 7.75 -9.25
CA LEU A 301 3.04 8.54 -8.04
C LEU A 301 4.18 7.97 -7.19
N HIS A 302 4.40 6.64 -7.23
CA HIS A 302 5.52 6.03 -6.52
C HIS A 302 6.89 6.59 -6.94
N ASN A 303 7.01 7.23 -8.11
CA ASN A 303 8.23 7.92 -8.53
C ASN A 303 8.61 9.12 -7.64
N TRP A 304 7.65 9.70 -6.91
CA TRP A 304 7.92 10.64 -5.83
C TRP A 304 8.07 9.91 -4.48
N TRP A 305 7.13 9.01 -4.15
CA TRP A 305 7.06 8.35 -2.84
C TRP A 305 7.30 6.85 -2.94
N GLY A 306 8.40 6.34 -2.38
CA GLY A 306 8.81 4.94 -2.55
C GLY A 306 10.02 4.82 -3.45
N ASN A 307 10.00 5.48 -4.62
CA ASN A 307 11.11 5.43 -5.58
C ASN A 307 11.86 6.75 -5.69
N GLY A 308 11.28 7.89 -5.30
CA GLY A 308 11.94 9.20 -5.27
C GLY A 308 12.36 9.64 -3.87
N VAL A 309 11.60 9.24 -2.85
CA VAL A 309 11.92 9.34 -1.42
C VAL A 309 11.67 7.96 -0.84
N TYR A 310 12.73 7.29 -0.41
CA TYR A 310 12.69 5.90 0.01
C TYR A 310 12.16 5.80 1.45
N PRO A 311 11.23 4.88 1.76
CA PRO A 311 10.80 4.65 3.13
C PRO A 311 11.89 3.95 3.93
N ASP A 312 12.11 4.40 5.18
CA ASP A 312 12.91 3.62 6.13
C ASP A 312 12.07 2.47 6.68
N TYR A 313 12.16 1.31 6.04
CA TYR A 313 11.42 0.10 6.40
C TYR A 313 11.62 -0.35 7.86
N ARG A 314 12.70 0.06 8.53
CA ARG A 314 12.90 -0.22 9.98
C ARG A 314 11.93 0.54 10.87
N SER A 315 11.37 1.62 10.35
CA SER A 315 10.37 2.46 11.01
C SER A 315 8.97 2.29 10.41
N GLY A 316 8.81 1.43 9.41
CA GLY A 316 7.57 1.23 8.67
C GLY A 316 7.51 1.98 7.34
N ASN A 317 6.70 1.45 6.43
CA ASN A 317 6.52 1.93 5.07
C ASN A 317 5.35 2.94 5.02
N TRP A 318 5.68 4.23 4.98
CA TRP A 318 4.71 5.31 4.87
C TRP A 318 4.29 5.61 3.42
N SER A 319 5.04 5.16 2.42
CA SER A 319 4.81 5.57 1.03
C SER A 319 3.50 4.98 0.50
N GLU A 320 3.16 3.73 0.81
CA GLU A 320 1.88 3.11 0.39
C GLU A 320 0.68 3.92 0.86
N GLY A 321 0.67 4.33 2.14
CA GLY A 321 -0.40 5.14 2.70
C GLY A 321 -0.51 6.52 2.08
N LEU A 322 0.64 7.18 1.84
CA LEU A 322 0.67 8.50 1.22
C LEU A 322 0.23 8.43 -0.25
N THR A 323 0.69 7.41 -0.98
CA THR A 323 0.31 7.16 -2.37
C THR A 323 -1.18 6.84 -2.47
N THR A 324 -1.75 5.99 -1.61
CA THR A 324 -3.20 5.75 -1.57
C THR A 324 -3.98 7.02 -1.26
N PHE A 325 -3.50 7.87 -0.36
CA PHE A 325 -4.15 9.14 -0.06
C PHE A 325 -4.12 10.11 -1.26
N MET A 326 -2.96 10.26 -1.90
CA MET A 326 -2.76 11.26 -2.96
C MET A 326 -3.15 10.78 -4.36
N ALA A 327 -3.19 9.48 -4.64
CA ALA A 327 -3.67 8.95 -5.91
C ALA A 327 -5.12 8.48 -5.77
N ASP A 328 -5.37 7.46 -4.95
CA ASP A 328 -6.66 6.78 -4.95
C ASP A 328 -7.77 7.67 -4.34
N TYR A 329 -7.51 8.22 -3.16
CA TYR A 329 -8.49 9.03 -2.44
C TYR A 329 -8.67 10.43 -3.04
N ALA A 330 -7.60 11.09 -3.46
CA ALA A 330 -7.69 12.38 -4.12
C ALA A 330 -8.52 12.32 -5.41
N TYR A 331 -8.49 11.21 -6.17
CA TYR A 331 -9.36 11.06 -7.35
C TYR A 331 -10.83 10.93 -6.94
N LYS A 332 -11.14 10.15 -5.90
CA LYS A 332 -12.50 10.08 -5.36
C LYS A 332 -13.00 11.41 -4.83
N GLU A 333 -12.12 12.21 -4.24
CA GLU A 333 -12.43 13.58 -3.83
C GLU A 333 -12.72 14.51 -5.02
N GLN A 334 -12.04 14.34 -6.15
CA GLN A 334 -12.34 15.05 -7.39
C GLN A 334 -13.64 14.59 -8.06
N GLU A 335 -14.00 13.31 -7.93
CA GLU A 335 -15.30 12.79 -8.39
C GLU A 335 -16.47 13.40 -7.59
N GLY A 336 -16.29 13.64 -6.29
CA GLY A 336 -17.25 14.35 -5.46
C GLY A 336 -17.23 13.92 -3.98
N SER A 337 -17.95 14.67 -3.15
CA SER A 337 -18.00 14.43 -1.70
C SER A 337 -18.53 13.04 -1.33
N GLU A 338 -19.53 12.53 -2.05
CA GLU A 338 -20.09 11.20 -1.78
C GLU A 338 -19.09 10.10 -2.14
N ALA A 339 -18.43 10.18 -3.30
CA ALA A 339 -17.42 9.20 -3.70
C ALA A 339 -16.25 9.14 -2.70
N ALA A 340 -15.79 10.29 -2.22
CA ALA A 340 -14.77 10.36 -1.16
C ALA A 340 -15.26 9.76 0.16
N ARG A 341 -16.50 10.07 0.56
CA ARG A 341 -17.13 9.53 1.76
C ARG A 341 -17.29 8.01 1.70
N GLU A 342 -17.74 7.48 0.56
CA GLU A 342 -17.86 6.04 0.32
C GLU A 342 -16.52 5.32 0.42
N MET A 343 -15.43 5.94 -0.07
CA MET A 343 -14.09 5.37 0.06
C MET A 343 -13.64 5.29 1.52
N ARG A 344 -13.86 6.35 2.32
CA ARG A 344 -13.58 6.34 3.77
C ARG A 344 -14.43 5.30 4.48
N LEU A 345 -15.72 5.18 4.14
CA LEU A 345 -16.59 4.13 4.66
C LEU A 345 -16.06 2.74 4.36
N GLY A 346 -15.59 2.51 3.12
CA GLY A 346 -14.97 1.25 2.73
C GLY A 346 -13.73 0.91 3.58
N TRP A 347 -12.89 1.91 3.86
CA TRP A 347 -11.72 1.74 4.72
C TRP A 347 -12.07 1.40 6.18
N LEU A 348 -13.03 2.11 6.76
CA LEU A 348 -13.47 1.88 8.13
C LEU A 348 -14.20 0.54 8.28
N ARG A 349 -14.99 0.13 7.27
CA ARG A 349 -15.59 -1.20 7.22
C ARG A 349 -14.56 -2.31 7.10
N ASP A 350 -13.57 -2.12 6.22
CA ASP A 350 -12.48 -3.07 6.07
C ASP A 350 -11.74 -3.25 7.42
N PHE A 351 -11.53 -2.17 8.20
CA PHE A 351 -10.94 -2.24 9.54
C PHE A 351 -11.87 -2.87 10.58
N ALA A 352 -13.15 -2.49 10.61
CA ALA A 352 -14.13 -3.04 11.55
C ALA A 352 -14.36 -4.56 11.37
N ALA A 353 -14.03 -5.09 10.19
CA ALA A 353 -14.05 -6.53 9.90
C ALA A 353 -12.87 -7.31 10.53
N LEU A 354 -11.85 -6.63 11.08
CA LEU A 354 -10.72 -7.25 11.76
C LEU A 354 -11.09 -7.64 13.20
N GLN A 355 -10.46 -8.70 13.70
CA GLN A 355 -10.53 -9.08 15.11
C GLN A 355 -9.52 -8.32 15.96
N PRO A 356 -9.80 -8.14 17.27
CA PRO A 356 -8.79 -7.64 18.21
C PRO A 356 -7.48 -8.42 18.06
N GLY A 357 -6.38 -7.69 17.84
CA GLY A 357 -5.03 -8.26 17.67
C GLY A 357 -4.68 -8.75 16.26
N GLN A 358 -5.56 -8.63 15.27
CA GLN A 358 -5.20 -8.91 13.86
C GLN A 358 -4.52 -7.73 13.16
N ASP A 359 -4.68 -6.52 13.68
CA ASP A 359 -4.03 -5.34 13.16
C ASP A 359 -2.65 -5.13 13.80
N ALA A 360 -1.85 -4.27 13.19
CA ALA A 360 -0.51 -3.94 13.63
C ALA A 360 -0.33 -2.42 13.67
N ALA A 361 0.68 -1.97 14.40
CA ALA A 361 1.15 -0.59 14.33
C ALA A 361 1.62 -0.26 12.91
N LEU A 362 1.42 0.99 12.45
CA LEU A 362 1.93 1.44 11.15
C LEU A 362 3.45 1.39 11.09
N THR A 363 4.12 1.55 12.23
CA THR A 363 5.59 1.41 12.32
C THR A 363 6.09 -0.02 12.07
N ALA A 364 5.23 -1.02 12.17
CA ALA A 364 5.55 -2.42 11.89
C ALA A 364 5.22 -2.84 10.44
N PHE A 365 4.48 -2.02 9.69
CA PHE A 365 4.10 -2.34 8.32
C PHE A 365 5.27 -2.10 7.36
N THR A 366 5.69 -3.11 6.61
CA THR A 366 6.74 -2.97 5.58
C THR A 366 6.21 -3.22 4.18
N SER A 367 5.40 -4.25 4.02
CA SER A 367 4.80 -4.65 2.76
C SER A 367 3.47 -5.38 2.98
N ARG A 368 2.70 -5.53 1.91
CA ARG A 368 1.46 -6.32 1.93
C ARG A 368 1.77 -7.81 1.91
N THR A 369 1.57 -8.48 3.05
CA THR A 369 1.70 -9.94 3.18
C THR A 369 0.35 -10.66 3.22
N HIS A 370 -0.71 -10.00 3.70
CA HIS A 370 -2.07 -10.54 3.77
C HIS A 370 -3.14 -9.42 3.77
N SER A 371 -4.43 -9.78 3.85
CA SER A 371 -5.53 -8.80 3.84
C SER A 371 -5.46 -7.79 4.99
N ALA A 372 -5.21 -8.24 6.22
CA ALA A 372 -5.08 -7.33 7.36
C ALA A 372 -3.89 -6.35 7.24
N SER A 373 -2.73 -6.80 6.74
CA SER A 373 -1.59 -5.89 6.53
C SER A 373 -1.90 -4.83 5.47
N LYS A 374 -2.73 -5.15 4.45
CA LYS A 374 -3.24 -4.15 3.50
C LYS A 374 -4.13 -3.12 4.17
N ILE A 375 -5.04 -3.55 5.03
CA ILE A 375 -5.97 -2.64 5.73
C ILE A 375 -5.18 -1.65 6.61
N VAL A 376 -4.13 -2.12 7.28
CA VAL A 376 -3.25 -1.25 8.07
C VAL A 376 -2.41 -0.34 7.17
N GLY A 377 -1.57 -0.91 6.30
CA GLY A 377 -0.57 -0.16 5.55
C GLY A 377 -1.11 0.79 4.47
N TYR A 378 -2.34 0.55 4.00
CA TYR A 378 -2.98 1.38 2.98
C TYR A 378 -4.14 2.17 3.57
N ASN A 379 -5.16 1.50 4.12
CA ASN A 379 -6.39 2.17 4.54
C ASN A 379 -6.18 3.03 5.80
N LYS A 380 -5.64 2.46 6.90
CA LYS A 380 -5.35 3.21 8.14
C LYS A 380 -4.29 4.29 7.88
N ALA A 381 -3.27 3.99 7.08
CA ALA A 381 -2.24 4.96 6.70
C ALA A 381 -2.80 6.13 5.86
N ALA A 382 -3.71 5.88 4.91
CA ALA A 382 -4.35 6.94 4.14
C ALA A 382 -5.28 7.79 5.01
N MET A 383 -6.01 7.17 5.95
CA MET A 383 -6.79 7.91 6.96
C MET A 383 -5.91 8.75 7.88
N PHE A 384 -4.69 8.29 8.21
CA PHE A 384 -3.72 9.10 8.95
C PHE A 384 -3.38 10.40 8.19
N PHE A 385 -3.08 10.32 6.90
CA PHE A 385 -2.77 11.51 6.09
C PHE A 385 -4.01 12.41 5.89
N PHE A 386 -5.19 11.82 5.73
CA PHE A 386 -6.45 12.56 5.68
C PHE A 386 -6.68 13.35 6.98
N MET A 387 -6.58 12.70 8.14
CA MET A 387 -6.74 13.34 9.44
C MET A 387 -5.65 14.40 9.71
N LEU A 388 -4.42 14.16 9.25
CA LEU A 388 -3.33 15.13 9.35
C LEU A 388 -3.64 16.39 8.52
N ARG A 389 -4.12 16.22 7.27
CA ARG A 389 -4.57 17.33 6.42
C ARG A 389 -5.71 18.11 7.08
N ASP A 390 -6.68 17.42 7.68
CA ASP A 390 -7.80 18.06 8.40
C ASP A 390 -7.32 18.84 9.64
N HIS A 391 -6.33 18.32 10.36
CA HIS A 391 -5.80 18.96 11.55
C HIS A 391 -4.93 20.21 11.25
N LEU A 392 -4.20 20.17 10.14
CA LEU A 392 -3.28 21.24 9.73
C LEU A 392 -3.93 22.27 8.80
N GLY A 393 -4.97 21.87 8.07
CA GLY A 393 -5.49 22.60 6.91
C GLY A 393 -4.72 22.29 5.63
N GLU A 394 -5.42 22.38 4.51
CA GLU A 394 -4.91 21.98 3.18
C GLU A 394 -3.63 22.72 2.77
N THR A 395 -3.57 24.03 2.98
CA THR A 395 -2.39 24.84 2.61
C THR A 395 -1.12 24.37 3.33
N VAL A 396 -1.20 24.17 4.65
CA VAL A 396 -0.06 23.73 5.47
C VAL A 396 0.33 22.30 5.09
N PHE A 397 -0.65 21.44 4.85
CA PHE A 397 -0.39 20.08 4.40
C PHE A 397 0.35 20.04 3.05
N ASN A 398 -0.14 20.79 2.06
CA ASN A 398 0.46 20.85 0.73
C ASN A 398 1.89 21.40 0.76
N LEU A 399 2.14 22.45 1.55
CA LEU A 399 3.51 22.94 1.79
C LEU A 399 4.38 21.87 2.46
N GLY A 400 3.82 21.09 3.40
CA GLY A 400 4.47 19.93 4.02
C GLY A 400 4.94 18.88 3.01
N ILE A 401 4.06 18.51 2.08
CA ILE A 401 4.35 17.57 1.00
C ILE A 401 5.45 18.10 0.05
N GLN A 402 5.34 19.37 -0.37
CA GLN A 402 6.34 20.01 -1.24
C GLN A 402 7.70 20.15 -0.54
N GLY A 403 7.70 20.53 0.74
CA GLY A 403 8.90 20.61 1.56
C GLY A 403 9.57 19.26 1.77
N LEU A 404 8.77 18.21 2.02
CA LEU A 404 9.26 16.84 2.13
C LEU A 404 9.96 16.41 0.83
N TRP A 405 9.32 16.65 -0.32
CA TRP A 405 9.92 16.35 -1.63
C TRP A 405 11.23 17.09 -1.85
N ALA A 406 11.25 18.41 -1.62
CA ALA A 406 12.43 19.24 -1.84
C ALA A 406 13.64 18.81 -0.99
N VAL A 407 13.41 18.38 0.26
CA VAL A 407 14.48 18.08 1.23
C VAL A 407 14.89 16.61 1.23
N GLN A 408 13.96 15.68 1.00
CA GLN A 408 14.18 14.24 1.15
C GLN A 408 14.34 13.46 -0.16
N ARG A 409 14.27 14.12 -1.31
CA ARG A 409 14.53 13.48 -2.62
C ARG A 409 15.85 12.70 -2.63
N PHE A 410 15.75 11.44 -3.03
CA PHE A 410 16.78 10.39 -3.08
C PHE A 410 17.40 10.02 -1.73
N LYS A 411 16.62 10.12 -0.64
CA LYS A 411 17.05 9.74 0.71
C LYS A 411 16.08 8.73 1.34
N VAL A 412 16.64 7.89 2.20
CA VAL A 412 15.86 7.02 3.10
C VAL A 412 15.26 7.88 4.21
N THR A 413 13.94 7.83 4.34
CA THR A 413 13.12 8.76 5.12
C THR A 413 12.18 7.97 6.02
N SER A 414 12.20 8.26 7.31
CA SER A 414 11.32 7.65 8.32
C SER A 414 10.08 8.50 8.60
N TRP A 415 9.07 7.93 9.29
CA TRP A 415 7.93 8.69 9.81
C TRP A 415 8.33 9.92 10.65
N GLN A 416 9.44 9.84 11.39
CA GLN A 416 9.93 10.96 12.18
C GLN A 416 10.40 12.14 11.31
N HIS A 417 10.91 11.87 10.11
CA HIS A 417 11.27 12.92 9.16
C HIS A 417 10.01 13.61 8.61
N LEU A 418 8.95 12.83 8.32
CA LEU A 418 7.65 13.37 7.93
C LEU A 418 7.09 14.26 9.05
N GLN A 419 7.07 13.77 10.30
CA GLN A 419 6.63 14.53 11.46
C GLN A 419 7.35 15.88 11.56
N LYS A 420 8.69 15.86 11.58
CA LYS A 420 9.50 17.08 11.70
C LYS A 420 9.24 18.08 10.57
N MET A 421 9.00 17.59 9.35
CA MET A 421 8.67 18.45 8.21
C MET A 421 7.33 19.18 8.45
N PHE A 422 6.29 18.45 8.83
CA PHE A 422 4.98 19.05 9.12
C PHE A 422 5.01 19.95 10.36
N GLU A 423 5.77 19.61 11.41
CA GLU A 423 5.95 20.46 12.60
C GLU A 423 6.68 21.77 12.25
N MET A 424 7.73 21.70 11.44
CA MET A 424 8.50 22.88 11.00
C MET A 424 7.62 23.87 10.23
N ILE A 425 6.75 23.36 9.35
CA ILE A 425 5.91 24.21 8.49
C ILE A 425 4.67 24.70 9.24
N SER A 426 4.08 23.87 10.11
CA SER A 426 2.86 24.23 10.85
C SER A 426 3.11 25.03 12.13
N GLY A 427 4.30 24.94 12.72
CA GLY A 427 4.60 25.45 14.05
C GLY A 427 3.90 24.71 15.19
N LYS A 428 3.21 23.59 14.91
CA LYS A 428 2.50 22.78 15.89
C LYS A 428 3.38 21.63 16.39
N ASN A 429 3.17 21.21 17.63
CA ASN A 429 3.70 19.94 18.14
C ASN A 429 2.79 18.80 17.67
N LEU A 430 3.29 17.92 16.81
CA LEU A 430 2.55 16.81 16.23
C LEU A 430 2.91 15.47 16.88
N GLN A 431 3.83 15.46 17.85
CA GLN A 431 4.24 14.25 18.57
C GLN A 431 3.05 13.44 19.09
N PRO A 432 2.02 14.01 19.77
CA PRO A 432 0.90 13.21 20.27
C PRO A 432 0.12 12.53 19.14
N PHE A 433 -0.12 13.24 18.04
CA PHE A 433 -0.83 12.73 16.86
C PHE A 433 -0.05 11.59 16.19
N PHE A 434 1.25 11.79 15.92
CA PHE A 434 2.09 10.78 15.29
C PHE A 434 2.24 9.55 16.18
N THR A 435 2.54 9.73 17.46
CA THR A 435 2.72 8.61 18.42
C THR A 435 1.46 7.74 18.47
N GLN A 436 0.28 8.33 18.71
CA GLN A 436 -0.93 7.54 18.92
C GLN A 436 -1.39 6.79 17.67
N TRP A 437 -1.22 7.37 16.48
CA TRP A 437 -1.71 6.75 15.25
C TRP A 437 -0.70 5.82 14.59
N LEU A 438 0.60 6.05 14.80
CA LEU A 438 1.65 5.21 14.22
C LEU A 438 1.99 4.00 15.09
N GLU A 439 2.01 4.15 16.42
CA GLU A 439 2.52 3.13 17.34
C GLU A 439 1.42 2.25 17.93
N ARG A 440 0.18 2.73 18.03
CA ARG A 440 -0.93 1.94 18.60
C ARG A 440 -1.58 1.04 17.55
N THR A 441 -1.88 -0.19 17.96
CA THR A 441 -2.87 -1.06 17.32
C THR A 441 -4.28 -0.59 17.68
N GLY A 442 -5.29 -1.12 17.00
CA GLY A 442 -6.69 -0.76 17.18
C GLY A 442 -7.08 0.59 16.57
N ALA A 443 -8.32 0.97 16.87
CA ALA A 443 -8.92 2.27 16.61
C ALA A 443 -9.88 2.61 17.77
N PRO A 444 -10.10 3.89 18.11
CA PRO A 444 -11.03 4.26 19.17
C PRO A 444 -12.47 3.89 18.79
N GLU A 445 -13.21 3.32 19.72
CA GLU A 445 -14.68 3.27 19.67
C GLU A 445 -15.21 4.57 20.26
N ILE A 446 -16.18 5.23 19.61
CA ILE A 446 -16.71 6.52 20.05
C ILE A 446 -18.24 6.44 20.07
N THR A 447 -18.87 6.96 21.12
CA THR A 447 -20.33 7.04 21.21
C THR A 447 -20.81 8.38 21.75
N ILE A 448 -21.92 8.90 21.21
CA ILE A 448 -22.72 9.93 21.87
C ILE A 448 -23.60 9.24 22.91
N SER A 449 -23.32 9.44 24.20
CA SER A 449 -24.11 8.85 25.28
C SER A 449 -25.30 9.71 25.68
N GLU A 450 -25.20 11.03 25.51
CA GLU A 450 -26.25 11.97 25.90
C GLU A 450 -26.17 13.27 25.08
N ALA A 451 -27.33 13.83 24.72
CA ALA A 451 -27.44 15.18 24.17
C ALA A 451 -28.68 15.89 24.75
N LYS A 452 -28.48 17.02 25.44
CA LYS A 452 -29.53 17.75 26.16
C LYS A 452 -29.50 19.24 25.83
N SER A 453 -30.67 19.83 25.61
CA SER A 453 -30.80 21.28 25.38
C SER A 453 -31.48 21.97 26.56
N ALA A 454 -30.93 23.11 26.95
CA ALA A 454 -31.56 24.04 27.89
C ALA A 454 -31.60 25.47 27.29
N PRO A 455 -32.55 26.34 27.71
CA PRO A 455 -32.47 27.76 27.39
C PRO A 455 -31.15 28.36 27.89
N ALA A 456 -30.53 29.23 27.09
CA ALA A 456 -29.34 30.00 27.46
C ALA A 456 -29.63 31.51 27.39
N ASP A 457 -28.74 32.35 27.93
CA ASP A 457 -28.88 33.81 27.92
C ASP A 457 -29.15 34.38 26.52
N SER A 458 -28.59 33.75 25.48
CA SER A 458 -28.93 33.95 24.08
C SER A 458 -29.03 32.60 23.34
N GLY A 459 -30.27 32.20 23.01
CA GLY A 459 -30.55 30.96 22.27
C GLY A 459 -30.63 29.72 23.16
N TYR A 460 -29.89 28.67 22.79
CA TYR A 460 -29.98 27.34 23.39
C TYR A 460 -28.59 26.83 23.79
N GLY A 461 -28.44 26.37 25.03
CA GLY A 461 -27.27 25.64 25.51
C GLY A 461 -27.44 24.16 25.21
N LEU A 462 -26.58 23.60 24.36
CA LEU A 462 -26.52 22.17 24.05
C LEU A 462 -25.37 21.52 24.83
N SER A 463 -25.71 20.56 25.69
CA SER A 463 -24.77 19.66 26.35
C SER A 463 -24.66 18.36 25.56
N ILE A 464 -23.45 17.94 25.20
CA ILE A 464 -23.16 16.69 24.47
C ILE A 464 -22.16 15.89 25.29
N THR A 465 -22.49 14.65 25.66
CA THR A 465 -21.55 13.74 26.32
C THR A 465 -21.08 12.69 25.32
N LEU A 466 -19.76 12.66 25.11
CA LEU A 466 -19.08 11.67 24.28
C LEU A 466 -18.32 10.69 25.17
N ASN A 467 -18.35 9.41 24.80
CA ASN A 467 -17.47 8.38 25.36
C ASN A 467 -16.50 7.87 24.28
N GLN A 468 -15.32 7.41 24.71
CA GLN A 468 -14.38 6.63 23.91
C GLN A 468 -13.78 5.46 24.69
N SER A 469 -13.29 4.45 23.97
CA SER A 469 -12.57 3.31 24.52
C SER A 469 -11.23 3.66 25.20
N ASP A 470 -10.83 2.88 26.20
CA ASP A 470 -9.48 2.91 26.80
C ASP A 470 -8.47 2.08 25.96
N PRO A 471 -7.21 2.53 25.75
CA PRO A 471 -6.64 3.81 26.18
C PRO A 471 -7.17 5.00 25.37
N ALA A 472 -7.55 6.07 26.07
CA ALA A 472 -8.07 7.28 25.46
C ALA A 472 -7.10 7.85 24.40
N TYR A 473 -7.68 8.29 23.29
CA TYR A 473 -7.00 9.03 22.23
C TYR A 473 -7.22 10.53 22.42
N GLN A 474 -6.32 11.33 21.86
CA GLN A 474 -6.57 12.76 21.66
C GLN A 474 -7.27 12.91 20.30
N LEU A 475 -8.57 13.17 20.33
CA LEU A 475 -9.43 13.17 19.16
C LEU A 475 -10.09 14.52 18.95
N ARG A 476 -10.12 14.96 17.69
CA ARG A 476 -10.94 16.09 17.25
C ARG A 476 -12.19 15.54 16.57
N VAL A 477 -13.26 15.37 17.33
CA VAL A 477 -14.48 14.65 16.92
C VAL A 477 -15.46 15.59 16.21
N PRO A 478 -15.76 15.39 14.92
CA PRO A 478 -16.82 16.12 14.26
C PRO A 478 -18.18 15.57 14.68
N VAL A 479 -19.06 16.44 15.14
CA VAL A 479 -20.48 16.15 15.37
C VAL A 479 -21.33 17.06 14.51
N THR A 480 -22.34 16.49 13.87
CA THR A 480 -23.31 17.26 13.10
C THR A 480 -24.52 17.55 13.95
N ILE A 481 -24.81 18.83 14.12
CA ILE A 481 -25.98 19.33 14.85
C ILE A 481 -27.02 19.74 13.83
N ARG A 482 -28.22 19.18 13.96
CA ARG A 482 -29.38 19.53 13.13
C ARG A 482 -30.37 20.32 13.97
N SER A 483 -30.73 21.50 13.50
CA SER A 483 -31.88 22.28 13.99
C SER A 483 -33.04 22.21 12.97
N GLN A 484 -34.09 23.00 13.17
CA GLN A 484 -35.15 23.16 12.15
C GLN A 484 -34.65 23.93 10.93
N GLU A 485 -33.71 24.86 11.12
CA GLU A 485 -33.27 25.83 10.11
C GLU A 485 -32.01 25.39 9.36
N LYS A 486 -31.09 24.68 10.04
CA LYS A 486 -29.78 24.36 9.48
C LYS A 486 -29.18 23.05 10.00
N ILE A 487 -28.16 22.59 9.29
CA ILE A 487 -27.26 21.52 9.67
C ILE A 487 -25.86 22.12 9.74
N GLU A 488 -25.17 21.97 10.87
CA GLU A 488 -23.81 22.47 11.06
C GLU A 488 -22.89 21.44 11.71
N ILE A 489 -21.59 21.50 11.40
CA ILE A 489 -20.57 20.62 11.98
C ILE A 489 -19.85 21.39 13.10
N GLN A 490 -19.76 20.76 14.26
CA GLN A 490 -18.96 21.24 15.40
C GLN A 490 -17.84 20.23 15.68
N TRP A 491 -16.65 20.74 16.01
CA TRP A 491 -15.49 19.92 16.30
C TRP A 491 -15.22 19.94 17.81
N LEU A 492 -15.23 18.76 18.43
CA LEU A 492 -15.10 18.58 19.87
C LEU A 492 -13.78 17.88 20.20
N ASP A 493 -12.94 18.51 21.01
CA ASP A 493 -11.65 17.95 21.43
C ASP A 493 -11.83 16.97 22.61
N LEU A 494 -11.95 15.68 22.29
CA LEU A 494 -12.16 14.58 23.22
C LEU A 494 -10.81 13.99 23.67
N HIS A 495 -10.49 14.13 24.95
CA HIS A 495 -9.21 13.67 25.53
C HIS A 495 -9.39 12.61 26.62
N GLN A 496 -10.59 12.50 27.18
CA GLN A 496 -10.94 11.58 28.26
C GLN A 496 -11.82 10.44 27.72
N GLU A 497 -11.90 9.33 28.46
CA GLU A 497 -12.84 8.24 28.15
C GLU A 497 -14.30 8.70 28.14
N GLN A 498 -14.65 9.70 28.95
CA GLN A 498 -15.94 10.37 28.93
C GLN A 498 -15.73 11.87 29.10
N GLN A 499 -16.34 12.66 28.23
CA GLN A 499 -16.25 14.12 28.29
C GLN A 499 -17.55 14.78 27.84
N THR A 500 -18.01 15.75 28.62
CA THR A 500 -19.19 16.57 28.30
C THR A 500 -18.76 17.92 27.74
N PHE A 501 -19.40 18.33 26.66
CA PHE A 501 -19.16 19.58 25.95
C PHE A 501 -20.43 20.44 25.98
N THR A 502 -20.26 21.74 26.21
CA THR A 502 -21.38 22.69 26.19
C THR A 502 -21.17 23.68 25.04
N LEU A 503 -22.19 23.81 24.18
CA LEU A 503 -22.21 24.71 23.03
C LEU A 503 -23.38 25.69 23.17
N THR A 504 -23.19 26.94 22.75
CA THR A 504 -24.28 27.91 22.63
C THR A 504 -24.71 28.02 21.18
N LEU A 505 -26.00 27.77 20.92
CA LEU A 505 -26.59 27.73 19.60
C LEU A 505 -27.68 28.79 19.46
N THR A 506 -27.83 29.36 18.27
CA THR A 506 -28.91 30.31 17.98
C THR A 506 -30.26 29.60 17.84
N ASP A 507 -30.28 28.44 17.20
CA ASP A 507 -31.49 27.69 16.89
C ASP A 507 -31.65 26.49 17.82
N LYS A 508 -32.89 26.05 18.05
CA LYS A 508 -33.16 24.87 18.87
C LYS A 508 -32.56 23.62 18.22
N PRO A 509 -31.59 22.95 18.87
CA PRO A 509 -31.05 21.70 18.34
C PRO A 509 -32.10 20.58 18.45
N LEU A 510 -32.18 19.74 17.42
CA LEU A 510 -33.11 18.60 17.35
C LEU A 510 -32.39 17.26 17.48
N SER A 511 -31.20 17.14 16.89
CA SER A 511 -30.42 15.91 16.93
C SER A 511 -28.93 16.18 16.75
N VAL A 512 -28.11 15.33 17.36
CA VAL A 512 -26.64 15.32 17.20
C VAL A 512 -26.24 13.99 16.56
N SER A 513 -25.44 14.05 15.50
CA SER A 513 -24.94 12.86 14.78
C SER A 513 -23.43 12.79 14.83
N LEU A 514 -22.87 11.61 15.10
CA LEU A 514 -21.44 11.39 15.20
C LEU A 514 -20.83 11.18 13.81
N ASP A 515 -19.94 12.09 13.41
CA ASP A 515 -19.08 11.95 12.24
C ASP A 515 -19.77 11.34 10.98
N PRO A 516 -20.88 11.92 10.48
CA PRO A 516 -21.60 11.36 9.33
C PRO A 516 -20.75 11.30 8.05
N ASP A 517 -19.74 12.16 7.96
CA ASP A 517 -18.79 12.23 6.85
C ASP A 517 -17.56 11.34 7.05
N LEU A 518 -17.46 10.59 8.15
CA LEU A 518 -16.40 9.61 8.39
C LEU A 518 -15.00 10.21 8.29
N ARG A 519 -14.81 11.36 8.94
CA ARG A 519 -13.54 12.11 8.94
C ARG A 519 -12.54 11.57 9.95
N LEU A 520 -12.98 10.72 10.89
CA LEU A 520 -12.10 10.07 11.87
C LEU A 520 -11.86 8.60 11.57
N PHE A 521 -10.61 8.17 11.76
CA PHE A 521 -10.30 6.75 11.85
C PHE A 521 -10.77 6.23 13.20
N ARG A 522 -11.88 5.48 13.20
CA ARG A 522 -12.50 4.92 14.40
C ARG A 522 -13.05 3.54 14.12
N GLN A 523 -13.21 2.76 15.18
CA GLN A 523 -13.95 1.51 15.12
C GLN A 523 -15.43 1.86 14.94
N LEU A 524 -16.04 1.41 13.84
CA LEU A 524 -17.48 1.57 13.62
C LEU A 524 -18.23 0.59 14.51
N ALA A 525 -19.30 1.05 15.16
CA ALA A 525 -20.15 0.14 15.92
C ALA A 525 -20.89 -0.83 14.95
N PRO A 526 -21.23 -2.05 15.39
CA PRO A 526 -21.88 -3.05 14.54
C PRO A 526 -23.19 -2.58 13.89
N ASN A 527 -23.92 -1.68 14.56
CA ASN A 527 -25.14 -1.07 14.03
C ASN A 527 -24.87 0.06 13.02
N GLU A 528 -23.71 0.72 13.09
CA GLU A 528 -23.33 1.76 12.13
C GLU A 528 -22.87 1.19 10.80
N ALA A 529 -22.17 0.07 10.84
CA ALA A 529 -21.62 -0.61 9.67
C ALA A 529 -22.26 -2.00 9.51
N PRO A 530 -23.40 -2.11 8.81
CA PRO A 530 -23.93 -3.43 8.49
C PRO A 530 -22.88 -4.27 7.74
N PRO A 531 -22.92 -5.60 7.91
CA PRO A 531 -21.82 -6.48 7.52
C PRO A 531 -21.61 -6.51 6.00
N ILE A 532 -20.38 -6.78 5.61
CA ILE A 532 -19.95 -7.04 4.24
C ILE A 532 -19.33 -8.43 4.14
N LEU A 533 -19.28 -9.02 2.95
CA LEU A 533 -18.75 -10.36 2.74
C LEU A 533 -17.31 -10.52 3.24
N ARG A 534 -16.51 -9.43 3.26
CA ARG A 534 -15.12 -9.42 3.72
C ARG A 534 -14.99 -9.92 5.16
N GLU A 535 -15.97 -9.67 6.02
CA GLU A 535 -15.91 -10.07 7.42
C GLU A 535 -15.72 -11.58 7.57
N VAL A 536 -16.50 -12.39 6.86
CA VAL A 536 -16.34 -13.87 6.87
C VAL A 536 -15.11 -14.35 6.09
N MET A 537 -14.53 -13.50 5.25
CA MET A 537 -13.34 -13.83 4.47
C MET A 537 -12.04 -13.63 5.27
N VAL A 538 -11.97 -12.58 6.10
CA VAL A 538 -10.74 -12.20 6.81
C VAL A 538 -10.72 -12.63 8.28
N ASN A 539 -11.88 -12.89 8.88
CA ASN A 539 -11.97 -13.31 10.26
C ASN A 539 -11.56 -14.79 10.42
N SER A 540 -10.54 -15.06 11.24
CA SER A 540 -9.99 -16.40 11.45
C SER A 540 -10.90 -17.32 12.28
N THR A 541 -11.85 -16.75 13.02
CA THR A 541 -12.82 -17.50 13.82
C THR A 541 -14.04 -17.93 13.04
N THR A 542 -14.22 -17.44 11.79
CA THR A 542 -15.40 -17.72 10.97
C THR A 542 -15.69 -19.21 10.90
N GLU A 543 -16.92 -19.56 11.25
CA GLU A 543 -17.47 -20.89 11.17
C GLU A 543 -18.18 -21.06 9.82
N THR A 544 -18.18 -22.27 9.28
CA THR A 544 -18.75 -22.55 7.95
C THR A 544 -19.77 -23.69 8.03
N ILE A 545 -20.98 -23.42 7.55
CA ILE A 545 -22.05 -24.39 7.40
C ILE A 545 -22.22 -24.68 5.91
N ILE A 546 -22.19 -25.96 5.55
CA ILE A 546 -22.54 -26.42 4.21
C ILE A 546 -23.83 -27.22 4.34
N LEU A 547 -24.88 -26.77 3.68
CA LEU A 547 -26.23 -27.33 3.86
C LEU A 547 -26.45 -28.60 3.03
N SER A 548 -25.78 -28.73 1.88
CA SER A 548 -25.98 -29.88 1.01
C SER A 548 -25.12 -31.07 1.44
N ASP A 549 -25.76 -32.21 1.70
CA ASP A 549 -25.09 -33.49 1.96
C ASP A 549 -24.75 -34.25 0.67
N LYS A 550 -25.14 -33.73 -0.50
CA LYS A 550 -24.79 -34.31 -1.80
C LYS A 550 -23.29 -34.14 -2.06
N GLY A 551 -22.56 -35.26 -2.18
CA GLY A 551 -21.09 -35.27 -2.19
C GLY A 551 -20.42 -34.31 -3.19
N GLU A 552 -20.97 -34.17 -4.40
CA GLU A 552 -20.45 -33.24 -5.42
C GLU A 552 -20.64 -31.77 -5.01
N ILE A 553 -21.86 -31.40 -4.61
CA ILE A 553 -22.21 -30.03 -4.20
C ILE A 553 -21.43 -29.62 -2.96
N ARG A 554 -21.30 -30.55 -2.00
CA ARG A 554 -20.51 -30.34 -0.79
C ARG A 554 -19.06 -30.00 -1.11
N LYS A 555 -18.43 -30.74 -2.01
CA LYS A 555 -17.03 -30.50 -2.43
C LYS A 555 -16.85 -29.15 -3.11
N ILE A 556 -17.80 -28.75 -3.95
CA ILE A 556 -17.82 -27.42 -4.58
C ILE A 556 -17.94 -26.33 -3.51
N ALA A 557 -18.85 -26.49 -2.55
CA ALA A 557 -19.04 -25.56 -1.44
C ALA A 557 -17.79 -25.44 -0.54
N GLU A 558 -17.13 -26.55 -0.21
CA GLU A 558 -15.88 -26.56 0.57
C GLU A 558 -14.74 -25.84 -0.18
N THR A 559 -14.66 -26.04 -1.50
CA THR A 559 -13.68 -25.35 -2.36
C THR A 559 -13.95 -23.85 -2.40
N LEU A 560 -15.21 -23.44 -2.58
CA LEU A 560 -15.61 -22.05 -2.55
C LEU A 560 -15.30 -21.40 -1.19
N ALA A 561 -15.68 -22.04 -0.07
CA ALA A 561 -15.38 -21.55 1.27
C ALA A 561 -13.87 -21.37 1.48
N SER A 562 -13.06 -22.35 1.06
CA SER A 562 -11.60 -22.28 1.16
C SER A 562 -11.01 -21.13 0.35
N LYS A 563 -11.55 -20.87 -0.86
CA LYS A 563 -11.13 -19.75 -1.70
C LYS A 563 -11.54 -18.39 -1.13
N LEU A 564 -12.74 -18.29 -0.55
CA LEU A 564 -13.21 -17.06 0.10
C LEU A 564 -12.38 -16.71 1.34
N GLN A 565 -12.07 -17.69 2.16
CA GLN A 565 -11.38 -17.49 3.44
C GLN A 565 -9.85 -17.59 3.35
N GLN A 566 -9.32 -18.03 2.20
CA GLN A 566 -7.89 -18.27 1.96
C GLN A 566 -7.25 -19.22 3.00
N ARG A 567 -8.05 -20.14 3.55
CA ARG A 567 -7.67 -21.13 4.56
C ARG A 567 -8.63 -22.32 4.51
N ALA A 568 -8.28 -23.41 5.17
CA ALA A 568 -9.23 -24.50 5.39
C ALA A 568 -10.42 -24.00 6.25
N PRO A 569 -11.68 -24.18 5.82
CA PRO A 569 -12.85 -23.68 6.53
C PRO A 569 -13.08 -24.46 7.83
N LYS A 570 -13.47 -23.76 8.89
CA LYS A 570 -13.89 -24.38 10.16
C LYS A 570 -15.34 -24.86 10.01
N LEU A 571 -15.52 -26.11 9.57
CA LEU A 571 -16.86 -26.68 9.34
C LEU A 571 -17.59 -26.97 10.66
N ILE A 572 -18.86 -26.57 10.72
CA ILE A 572 -19.80 -26.87 11.82
C ILE A 572 -21.10 -27.46 11.25
N ALA A 573 -21.86 -28.20 12.07
CA ALA A 573 -23.09 -28.84 11.61
C ALA A 573 -24.26 -27.84 11.54
N ALA A 574 -25.11 -27.92 10.52
CA ALA A 574 -26.24 -27.00 10.31
C ALA A 574 -27.26 -26.99 11.46
N SER A 575 -27.33 -28.10 12.22
CA SER A 575 -28.18 -28.27 13.40
C SER A 575 -27.63 -27.58 14.65
N GLN A 576 -26.33 -27.26 14.70
CA GLN A 576 -25.73 -26.60 15.86
C GLN A 576 -26.32 -25.19 16.06
N PRO A 577 -26.45 -24.73 17.31
CA PRO A 577 -26.72 -23.32 17.60
C PRO A 577 -25.60 -22.45 17.04
N LEU A 578 -25.96 -21.29 16.48
CA LEU A 578 -24.98 -20.35 15.97
C LEU A 578 -24.23 -19.69 17.15
N SER A 579 -22.90 -19.73 17.14
CA SER A 579 -22.05 -19.06 18.13
C SER A 579 -21.99 -17.55 17.89
N ALA A 580 -21.28 -16.80 18.74
CA ALA A 580 -20.99 -15.38 18.52
C ALA A 580 -19.93 -15.12 17.42
N ALA A 581 -19.41 -16.17 16.76
CA ALA A 581 -18.49 -16.01 15.65
C ALA A 581 -19.24 -15.70 14.34
N PRO A 582 -18.62 -14.94 13.41
CA PRO A 582 -19.14 -14.81 12.05
C PRO A 582 -19.34 -16.18 11.40
N THR A 583 -20.44 -16.33 10.66
CA THR A 583 -20.78 -17.61 10.03
C THR A 583 -20.95 -17.45 8.52
N LEU A 584 -20.31 -18.33 7.75
CA LEU A 584 -20.54 -18.50 6.32
C LEU A 584 -21.46 -19.71 6.08
N VAL A 585 -22.57 -19.53 5.38
CA VAL A 585 -23.51 -20.59 5.03
C VAL A 585 -23.55 -20.75 3.52
N ILE A 586 -23.34 -21.97 3.02
CA ILE A 586 -23.34 -22.28 1.58
C ILE A 586 -24.34 -23.40 1.31
N GLY A 587 -25.21 -23.22 0.31
CA GLY A 587 -26.18 -24.24 -0.07
C GLY A 587 -26.96 -23.89 -1.34
N LEU A 588 -27.86 -24.80 -1.72
CA LEU A 588 -28.83 -24.54 -2.78
C LEU A 588 -29.98 -23.66 -2.27
N GLN A 589 -30.64 -22.93 -3.16
CA GLN A 589 -31.74 -22.02 -2.80
C GLN A 589 -32.81 -22.66 -1.89
N PRO A 590 -33.36 -23.86 -2.19
CA PRO A 590 -34.37 -24.46 -1.33
C PRO A 590 -33.83 -24.84 0.06
N GLU A 591 -32.56 -25.22 0.15
CA GLU A 591 -31.90 -25.59 1.41
C GLU A 591 -31.68 -24.35 2.28
N ILE A 592 -31.22 -23.26 1.67
CA ILE A 592 -30.98 -21.96 2.32
C ILE A 592 -32.29 -21.38 2.84
N ASP A 593 -33.33 -21.36 2.01
CA ASP A 593 -34.63 -20.80 2.38
C ASP A 593 -35.27 -21.59 3.54
N ALA A 594 -35.17 -22.93 3.52
CA ALA A 594 -35.63 -23.78 4.61
C ALA A 594 -34.82 -23.58 5.90
N TRP A 595 -33.49 -23.44 5.80
CA TRP A 595 -32.62 -23.24 6.96
C TRP A 595 -32.84 -21.87 7.62
N LEU A 596 -33.02 -20.81 6.83
CA LEU A 596 -33.34 -19.47 7.33
C LEU A 596 -34.66 -19.46 8.08
N ALA A 597 -35.70 -20.07 7.51
CA ALA A 597 -37.01 -20.18 8.15
C ALA A 597 -36.92 -20.97 9.47
N ALA A 598 -36.20 -22.09 9.50
CA ALA A 598 -36.03 -22.92 10.69
C ALA A 598 -35.28 -22.17 11.83
N LYS A 599 -34.34 -21.28 11.48
CA LYS A 599 -33.60 -20.45 12.44
C LYS A 599 -34.29 -19.11 12.75
N GLN A 600 -35.45 -18.83 12.16
CA GLN A 600 -36.18 -17.55 12.30
C GLN A 600 -35.33 -16.33 11.90
N LEU A 601 -34.49 -16.51 10.88
CA LEU A 601 -33.65 -15.44 10.34
C LEU A 601 -34.36 -14.73 9.19
N ALA A 602 -33.93 -13.51 8.89
CA ALA A 602 -34.47 -12.74 7.78
C ALA A 602 -34.33 -13.53 6.45
N PRO A 603 -35.37 -13.54 5.60
CA PRO A 603 -35.30 -14.20 4.31
C PRO A 603 -34.35 -13.46 3.36
N ARG A 604 -34.21 -14.00 2.15
CA ARG A 604 -33.47 -13.36 1.05
C ARG A 604 -33.94 -11.90 0.86
N PRO A 605 -33.02 -10.93 0.76
CA PRO A 605 -33.36 -9.54 0.59
C PRO A 605 -33.95 -9.25 -0.79
N ASP A 606 -34.85 -8.26 -0.86
CA ASP A 606 -35.60 -7.91 -2.07
C ASP A 606 -34.69 -7.45 -3.22
N GLU A 607 -33.57 -6.82 -2.91
CA GLU A 607 -32.58 -6.31 -3.86
C GLU A 607 -32.06 -7.40 -4.81
N ILE A 608 -31.94 -8.64 -4.33
CA ILE A 608 -31.44 -9.78 -5.09
C ILE A 608 -32.48 -10.89 -5.26
N ASN A 609 -33.69 -10.69 -4.75
CA ASN A 609 -34.72 -11.72 -4.80
C ASN A 609 -35.08 -12.06 -6.26
N LYS A 610 -35.06 -13.37 -6.59
CA LYS A 610 -35.29 -13.90 -7.95
C LYS A 610 -34.32 -13.39 -9.02
N LYS A 611 -33.17 -12.82 -8.65
CA LYS A 611 -32.14 -12.40 -9.61
C LYS A 611 -31.05 -13.46 -9.77
N GLY A 612 -30.73 -13.78 -11.03
CA GLY A 612 -29.59 -14.63 -11.37
C GLY A 612 -29.73 -16.10 -10.97
N THR A 613 -28.65 -16.82 -11.22
CA THR A 613 -28.46 -18.26 -10.94
C THR A 613 -27.85 -18.54 -9.57
N ALA A 614 -27.15 -17.55 -9.00
CA ALA A 614 -26.56 -17.65 -7.68
C ALA A 614 -26.44 -16.26 -7.03
N GLN A 615 -26.37 -16.24 -5.71
CA GLN A 615 -26.46 -15.03 -4.90
C GLN A 615 -25.58 -15.16 -3.65
N ALA A 616 -25.08 -14.04 -3.16
CA ALA A 616 -24.51 -13.96 -1.82
C ALA A 616 -24.97 -12.69 -1.10
N TRP A 617 -25.25 -12.78 0.19
CA TRP A 617 -25.61 -11.61 1.00
C TRP A 617 -25.22 -11.76 2.46
N THR A 618 -25.21 -10.64 3.19
CA THR A 618 -24.91 -10.59 4.61
C THR A 618 -26.10 -10.16 5.44
N LEU A 619 -26.15 -10.67 6.68
CA LEU A 619 -27.11 -10.31 7.71
C LEU A 619 -26.36 -9.99 9.01
N ALA A 620 -26.80 -8.95 9.72
CA ALA A 620 -26.37 -8.69 11.08
C ALA A 620 -27.25 -9.49 12.05
N ARG A 621 -26.65 -10.18 13.03
CA ARG A 621 -27.39 -10.88 14.07
C ARG A 621 -27.52 -10.02 15.33
N ALA A 622 -28.52 -10.34 16.15
CA ALA A 622 -28.82 -9.59 17.38
C ALA A 622 -27.69 -9.65 18.43
N ASP A 623 -26.86 -10.70 18.39
CA ASP A 623 -25.68 -10.85 19.24
C ASP A 623 -24.43 -10.15 18.69
N GLY A 624 -24.56 -9.38 17.61
CA GLY A 624 -23.48 -8.63 16.98
C GLY A 624 -22.66 -9.42 15.95
N ALA A 625 -22.86 -10.74 15.84
CA ALA A 625 -22.16 -11.56 14.86
C ALA A 625 -22.72 -11.35 13.44
N SER A 626 -21.86 -11.45 12.42
CA SER A 626 -22.31 -11.46 11.03
C SER A 626 -22.64 -12.85 10.53
N LEU A 627 -23.54 -12.89 9.55
CA LEU A 627 -23.88 -14.08 8.80
C LEU A 627 -23.73 -13.75 7.32
N ALA A 628 -22.91 -14.50 6.59
CA ALA A 628 -22.82 -14.44 5.15
C ALA A 628 -23.42 -15.70 4.55
N ILE A 629 -24.22 -15.52 3.50
CA ILE A 629 -25.00 -16.59 2.87
C ILE A 629 -24.61 -16.63 1.41
N VAL A 630 -24.35 -17.83 0.89
CA VAL A 630 -24.16 -18.12 -0.53
C VAL A 630 -25.21 -19.14 -0.94
N SER A 631 -26.01 -18.76 -1.93
CA SER A 631 -27.19 -19.50 -2.37
C SER A 631 -27.14 -19.68 -3.88
N ALA A 632 -27.25 -20.90 -4.39
CA ALA A 632 -27.23 -21.20 -5.83
C ALA A 632 -28.42 -22.05 -6.27
N ASN A 633 -28.81 -21.97 -7.54
CA ASN A 633 -29.89 -22.80 -8.10
C ASN A 633 -29.50 -24.28 -8.16
N ASP A 634 -28.25 -24.54 -8.55
CA ASP A 634 -27.71 -25.87 -8.80
C ASP A 634 -26.17 -25.91 -8.58
N ALA A 635 -25.57 -27.08 -8.80
CA ALA A 635 -24.14 -27.32 -8.63
C ALA A 635 -23.29 -26.46 -9.58
N ALA A 636 -23.71 -26.33 -10.85
CA ALA A 636 -22.98 -25.56 -11.86
C ALA A 636 -22.95 -24.07 -11.52
N SER A 637 -24.07 -23.54 -11.03
CA SER A 637 -24.19 -22.16 -10.58
C SER A 637 -23.32 -21.90 -9.34
N LEU A 638 -23.22 -22.85 -8.42
CA LEU A 638 -22.34 -22.74 -7.25
C LEU A 638 -20.86 -22.79 -7.64
N GLU A 639 -20.50 -23.68 -8.56
CA GLU A 639 -19.13 -23.81 -9.08
C GLU A 639 -18.69 -22.54 -9.82
N ALA A 640 -19.61 -21.91 -10.56
CA ALA A 640 -19.36 -20.67 -11.26
C ALA A 640 -18.93 -19.52 -10.32
N LEU A 641 -19.26 -19.58 -9.02
CA LEU A 641 -18.87 -18.57 -8.03
C LEU A 641 -17.43 -18.69 -7.52
N ILE A 642 -16.77 -19.84 -7.67
CA ILE A 642 -15.43 -20.12 -7.08
C ILE A 642 -14.40 -19.04 -7.44
N ARG A 643 -14.43 -18.57 -8.67
CA ARG A 643 -13.51 -17.55 -9.18
C ARG A 643 -13.98 -16.11 -8.93
N PRO A 644 -15.22 -15.71 -9.28
CA PRO A 644 -15.62 -14.31 -9.17
C PRO A 644 -15.92 -13.86 -7.73
N LEU A 645 -16.62 -14.65 -6.91
CA LEU A 645 -17.12 -14.21 -5.60
C LEU A 645 -16.02 -13.69 -4.64
N PRO A 646 -14.82 -14.29 -4.55
CA PRO A 646 -13.72 -13.74 -3.74
C PRO A 646 -13.30 -12.31 -4.07
N HIS A 647 -13.65 -11.78 -5.25
CA HIS A 647 -13.36 -10.39 -5.62
C HIS A 647 -14.39 -9.39 -5.08
N TYR A 648 -15.51 -9.85 -4.50
CA TYR A 648 -16.63 -9.02 -4.06
C TYR A 648 -16.74 -8.87 -2.54
N GLY A 649 -15.65 -9.08 -1.79
CA GLY A 649 -15.66 -8.94 -0.33
C GLY A 649 -16.21 -7.62 0.22
N ARG A 650 -16.13 -6.51 -0.54
CA ARG A 650 -16.68 -5.21 -0.11
C ARG A 650 -18.19 -5.08 -0.26
N GLN A 651 -18.86 -6.04 -0.88
CA GLN A 651 -20.31 -6.01 -1.08
C GLN A 651 -21.02 -6.58 0.14
N SER A 652 -22.20 -6.05 0.44
CA SER A 652 -23.14 -6.67 1.38
C SER A 652 -24.05 -7.67 0.68
N TYR A 653 -24.37 -7.45 -0.59
CA TYR A 653 -25.13 -8.37 -1.41
C TYR A 653 -24.65 -8.37 -2.86
N ILE A 654 -24.85 -9.49 -3.54
CA ILE A 654 -24.51 -9.69 -4.94
C ILE A 654 -25.35 -10.81 -5.55
N ALA A 655 -25.74 -10.65 -6.81
CA ALA A 655 -26.35 -11.69 -7.63
C ALA A 655 -25.53 -11.95 -8.90
N PHE A 656 -25.49 -13.21 -9.33
CA PHE A 656 -24.71 -13.69 -10.47
C PHE A 656 -25.59 -14.43 -11.47
N ASP A 657 -25.37 -14.19 -12.75
CA ASP A 657 -25.79 -15.09 -13.83
C ASP A 657 -24.56 -15.83 -14.37
N GLY A 658 -24.45 -17.12 -14.06
CA GLY A 658 -23.20 -17.87 -14.19
C GLY A 658 -22.06 -17.21 -13.42
N ARG A 659 -21.09 -16.63 -14.15
CA ARG A 659 -19.91 -15.95 -13.59
C ARG A 659 -20.04 -14.44 -13.54
N GLU A 660 -21.05 -13.87 -14.19
CA GLU A 660 -21.22 -12.44 -14.34
C GLU A 660 -22.03 -11.87 -13.18
N ALA A 661 -21.51 -10.83 -12.52
CA ALA A 661 -22.25 -10.13 -11.48
C ALA A 661 -23.27 -9.18 -12.13
N ILE A 662 -24.56 -9.44 -11.90
CA ILE A 662 -25.67 -8.69 -12.51
C ILE A 662 -26.30 -7.66 -11.54
N GLU A 663 -26.07 -7.82 -10.25
CA GLU A 663 -26.56 -6.92 -9.21
C GLU A 663 -25.58 -6.95 -8.04
N LYS A 664 -25.29 -5.80 -7.43
CA LYS A 664 -24.45 -5.74 -6.24
C LYS A 664 -24.68 -4.44 -5.48
N GLY A 665 -24.48 -4.48 -4.18
CA GLY A 665 -24.51 -3.27 -3.39
C GLY A 665 -24.05 -3.49 -1.97
N ILE A 666 -24.09 -2.39 -1.22
CA ILE A 666 -23.69 -2.34 0.17
C ILE A 666 -24.87 -1.82 0.98
N TRP A 667 -25.13 -2.42 2.13
CA TRP A 667 -26.15 -1.93 3.04
C TRP A 667 -25.82 -0.50 3.48
N PRO A 668 -26.81 0.41 3.57
CA PRO A 668 -26.55 1.78 3.96
C PRO A 668 -26.00 1.84 5.40
N MET A 669 -24.99 2.69 5.60
CA MET A 669 -24.49 3.02 6.93
C MET A 669 -25.61 3.65 7.76
N LYS A 670 -25.71 3.31 9.04
CA LYS A 670 -26.59 3.99 9.99
C LYS A 670 -25.75 4.92 10.87
N VAL A 671 -25.77 6.21 10.58
CA VAL A 671 -25.04 7.18 11.41
C VAL A 671 -25.57 7.12 12.85
N GLN A 672 -24.68 7.11 13.84
CA GLN A 672 -25.08 7.26 15.23
C GLN A 672 -25.67 8.65 15.45
N THR A 673 -26.99 8.72 15.67
CA THR A 673 -27.74 9.96 15.91
C THR A 673 -28.51 9.86 17.22
N VAL A 674 -28.32 10.85 18.08
CA VAL A 674 -29.08 11.02 19.33
C VAL A 674 -30.02 12.20 19.19
N MET A 675 -31.30 11.99 19.52
CA MET A 675 -32.28 13.07 19.59
C MET A 675 -31.99 13.93 20.82
N VAL A 676 -32.06 15.24 20.66
CA VAL A 676 -31.78 16.16 21.78
C VAL A 676 -33.00 16.24 22.68
N GLU A 677 -32.79 15.95 23.97
CA GLU A 677 -33.80 16.06 25.03
C GLU A 677 -34.04 17.51 25.47
#